data_AF-A0A7X8IPX4-F1
#
_entry.id   AF-A0A7X8IPX4-F1
#
_cell.length_a   1.000
_cell.length_b   1.000
_cell.length_c   1.000
_cell.angle_alpha   90.00
_cell.angle_beta   90.00
_cell.angle_gamma   90.00
#
_symmetry.space_group_name_H-M   'P 1'
#
loop_
_entity.id
_entity.type
_entity.pdbx_description
1 polymer ?
#
loop_
_entity_poly.entity_id
_entity_poly.type
_entity_poly.pdbx_seq_one_letter_code
_entity_poly.pdbx_strand_id
1 'polypeptide(L)'
;MNNVTINLEPGEILTLDRNRSPNGNLTINSGIFDISTYTFDRQVSGGGSMTLADGTVLRLGGSSNFPLNFSYVLNPGSTVEYNALGTQTVFSNVTYSNLTLSGSGIKQFLVKITINDNLSIEGNGETQAIINDGVQCETGSLIINDYYQQPGIWGGSTSSARWKSATYFGSSTTGTLLVQASCTPGRWFGNTSSDWGNGDNWCGGTVPTSSVNVVIPSLSQNYPVISGSTAAICNNITIESGASLTIQPGGRATVHGSMTVADGADFTIQSSSIQEGMLMFNSATKTGDVNVELFLPGGSGYHYFVPPVASMAIGSDVTSARAALGLTSANFNGDLVLYDGSKALTSMGQGWQYFDGYNSTTGFSSLTSGRGYNIYLRSDGTLTFNGILNSSDHTFDIDYVANTDDWSGWNLVGNPYPVNYNLTGIEELNSLVDDGISNTIYYTYNGSFEYYNPLSEQGSSNATSIIRPMQGFFVYATEAGSLTLPVGSKTFNPAQQRFKKGSSADGKKTPLKLARLTLNSGSEADETLILLVEGSTNEFNESYDGFKLLSGSSSKPFIYSKLNGVDYFMKAVACPGTNSVVVPLELIIKETGDHSINVTELENMEGYNVILRHGNVEVPLTNNSTYTINLTAGTYSDFELEFKMITTDVETTELSELKTWYSNNYLYIRFPSNLQSVKGQLAVFDFYGRQVYRDNNLQVVPEQTIQIPVNFQKGLYFIDLNVDLRRFKSKIVAY
;
A
#
# COMPACT_ATOMS: atom_id res chain seq x y z
N MET A 1 59.68 25.25 -38.10
CA MET A 1 60.42 24.29 -37.23
C MET A 1 60.82 23.05 -38.03
N ASN A 2 61.66 22.15 -37.51
CA ASN A 2 61.85 20.81 -38.11
C ASN A 2 60.81 19.85 -37.53
N ASN A 3 61.21 18.82 -36.78
CA ASN A 3 60.30 18.08 -35.92
C ASN A 3 59.88 18.94 -34.71
N VAL A 4 58.68 18.69 -34.19
CA VAL A 4 58.15 19.30 -32.97
C VAL A 4 57.62 18.17 -32.08
N THR A 5 58.07 18.13 -30.84
CA THR A 5 57.64 17.14 -29.83
C THR A 5 57.12 17.86 -28.61
N ILE A 6 55.94 17.45 -28.14
CA ILE A 6 55.25 17.99 -26.98
C ILE A 6 55.26 16.90 -25.91
N ASN A 7 56.09 17.12 -24.89
CA ASN A 7 56.21 16.35 -23.66
C ASN A 7 55.88 17.31 -22.51
N LEU A 8 54.62 17.38 -22.10
CA LEU A 8 54.20 18.09 -20.90
C LEU A 8 53.85 17.08 -19.80
N GLU A 9 53.66 17.52 -18.56
CA GLU A 9 53.02 16.65 -17.56
C GLU A 9 51.54 16.42 -17.90
N PRO A 10 50.93 15.29 -17.47
CA PRO A 10 49.53 14.99 -17.77
C PRO A 10 48.58 16.11 -17.31
N GLY A 11 47.80 16.67 -18.24
CA GLY A 11 46.88 17.77 -18.00
C GLY A 11 47.45 19.19 -18.17
N GLU A 12 48.77 19.36 -18.31
CA GLU A 12 49.35 20.66 -18.67
C GLU A 12 48.97 21.09 -20.09
N ILE A 13 48.89 22.41 -20.34
CA ILE A 13 48.47 23.00 -21.61
C ILE A 13 49.61 23.82 -22.23
N LEU A 14 49.96 23.51 -23.47
CA LEU A 14 50.76 24.37 -24.34
C LEU A 14 49.86 25.06 -25.36
N THR A 15 49.57 26.35 -25.14
CA THR A 15 48.77 27.16 -26.06
C THR A 15 49.64 27.87 -27.11
N LEU A 16 49.20 27.86 -28.37
CA LEU A 16 49.86 28.54 -29.49
C LEU A 16 49.56 30.04 -29.50
N ASP A 17 50.56 30.87 -29.79
CA ASP A 17 50.48 32.35 -29.74
C ASP A 17 50.34 33.04 -31.12
N ARG A 18 50.54 32.27 -32.20
CA ARG A 18 50.46 32.68 -33.61
C ARG A 18 50.55 31.45 -34.51
N ASN A 19 50.06 31.54 -35.75
CA ASN A 19 50.23 30.49 -36.77
C ASN A 19 51.70 30.03 -36.86
N ARG A 20 51.93 28.71 -36.91
CA ARG A 20 53.24 28.10 -37.10
C ARG A 20 53.21 27.09 -38.25
N SER A 21 54.37 26.85 -38.86
CA SER A 21 54.53 25.76 -39.84
C SER A 21 55.81 24.96 -39.57
N PRO A 22 55.70 23.65 -39.26
CA PRO A 22 56.84 22.75 -39.22
C PRO A 22 57.18 22.18 -40.61
N ASN A 23 58.42 21.72 -40.76
CA ASN A 23 58.92 20.99 -41.93
C ASN A 23 58.98 19.47 -41.69
N GLY A 24 59.05 19.05 -40.42
CA GLY A 24 59.14 17.66 -40.00
C GLY A 24 57.83 17.15 -39.39
N ASN A 25 57.95 16.24 -38.43
CA ASN A 25 56.82 15.62 -37.72
C ASN A 25 56.28 16.53 -36.60
N LEU A 26 55.01 16.34 -36.25
CA LEU A 26 54.44 16.72 -34.96
C LEU A 26 54.24 15.46 -34.12
N THR A 27 54.61 15.50 -32.84
CA THR A 27 54.38 14.39 -31.90
C THR A 27 53.95 14.93 -30.55
N ILE A 28 52.75 14.57 -30.11
CA ILE A 28 52.22 14.86 -28.78
C ILE A 28 52.30 13.54 -28.00
N ASN A 29 53.12 13.51 -26.95
CA ASN A 29 53.35 12.32 -26.12
C ASN A 29 52.63 12.38 -24.77
N SER A 30 52.40 13.59 -24.24
CA SER A 30 51.71 13.84 -22.98
C SER A 30 51.22 15.28 -22.93
N GLY A 31 50.10 15.51 -22.23
CA GLY A 31 49.46 16.81 -22.04
C GLY A 31 48.56 17.26 -23.20
N ILE A 32 48.23 18.55 -23.17
CA ILE A 32 47.27 19.21 -24.06
C ILE A 32 48.02 20.19 -24.98
N PHE A 33 47.89 20.02 -26.29
CA PHE A 33 48.32 21.02 -27.27
C PHE A 33 47.11 21.81 -27.75
N ASP A 34 47.05 23.09 -27.40
CA ASP A 34 45.96 23.99 -27.76
C ASP A 34 46.44 24.96 -28.84
N ILE A 35 45.95 24.79 -30.08
CA ILE A 35 46.31 25.73 -31.16
C ILE A 35 45.42 26.97 -31.20
N SER A 36 44.45 27.09 -30.28
CA SER A 36 43.48 28.18 -30.21
C SER A 36 42.82 28.40 -31.59
N THR A 37 42.77 29.65 -32.05
CA THR A 37 42.25 30.04 -33.38
C THR A 37 43.29 29.99 -34.51
N TYR A 38 44.54 29.61 -34.22
CA TYR A 38 45.67 29.64 -35.14
C TYR A 38 45.84 28.34 -35.93
N THR A 39 46.69 28.34 -36.96
CA THR A 39 47.04 27.11 -37.71
C THR A 39 48.41 26.55 -37.36
N PHE A 40 48.58 25.23 -37.58
CA PHE A 40 49.84 24.49 -37.34
C PHE A 40 50.25 23.64 -38.55
N ASP A 41 49.89 24.07 -39.76
CA ASP A 41 50.00 23.27 -40.99
C ASP A 41 51.46 22.99 -41.37
N ARG A 42 51.76 21.76 -41.79
CA ARG A 42 53.09 21.43 -42.32
C ARG A 42 53.35 22.22 -43.60
N GLN A 43 54.54 22.83 -43.69
CA GLN A 43 54.91 23.75 -44.78
C GLN A 43 54.96 23.07 -46.17
N VAL A 44 55.11 21.74 -46.21
CA VAL A 44 55.16 20.94 -47.43
C VAL A 44 54.13 19.82 -47.32
N SER A 45 53.35 19.57 -48.37
CA SER A 45 52.40 18.46 -48.44
C SER A 45 53.09 17.11 -48.68
N GLY A 46 52.38 16.00 -48.42
CA GLY A 46 52.83 14.66 -48.81
C GLY A 46 54.01 14.08 -48.02
N GLY A 47 54.17 14.43 -46.74
CA GLY A 47 55.18 13.80 -45.88
C GLY A 47 55.13 14.27 -44.43
N GLY A 48 55.92 13.61 -43.57
CA GLY A 48 55.92 13.86 -42.12
C GLY A 48 54.68 13.28 -41.42
N SER A 49 54.84 12.86 -40.17
CA SER A 49 53.72 12.37 -39.35
C SER A 49 53.24 13.40 -38.35
N MET A 50 51.94 13.35 -38.04
CA MET A 50 51.34 13.95 -36.87
C MET A 50 50.83 12.82 -35.97
N THR A 51 51.41 12.71 -34.78
CA THR A 51 51.14 11.60 -33.86
C THR A 51 50.62 12.13 -32.53
N LEU A 52 49.48 11.60 -32.07
CA LEU A 52 48.96 11.78 -30.72
C LEU A 52 49.11 10.45 -29.96
N ALA A 53 49.73 10.46 -28.79
CA ALA A 53 49.83 9.30 -27.91
C ALA A 53 48.56 9.13 -27.04
N ASP A 54 48.48 8.00 -26.34
CA ASP A 54 47.50 7.74 -25.28
C ASP A 54 47.48 8.90 -24.25
N GLY A 55 46.30 9.26 -23.76
CA GLY A 55 46.08 10.35 -22.79
C GLY A 55 46.35 11.78 -23.31
N THR A 56 46.67 11.97 -24.60
CA THR A 56 46.96 13.31 -25.15
C THR A 56 45.74 14.00 -25.75
N VAL A 57 45.70 15.32 -25.66
CA VAL A 57 44.63 16.15 -26.25
C VAL A 57 45.19 17.14 -27.27
N LEU A 58 44.57 17.21 -28.44
CA LEU A 58 44.70 18.32 -29.39
C LEU A 58 43.44 19.19 -29.32
N ARG A 59 43.57 20.45 -28.90
CA ARG A 59 42.46 21.41 -28.79
C ARG A 59 42.47 22.42 -29.94
N LEU A 60 41.29 22.62 -30.53
CA LEU A 60 41.04 23.34 -31.78
C LEU A 60 39.94 24.38 -31.57
N GLY A 61 40.28 25.67 -31.55
CA GLY A 61 39.33 26.77 -31.34
C GLY A 61 39.00 27.60 -32.59
N GLY A 62 39.61 27.29 -33.75
CA GLY A 62 39.36 27.98 -35.03
C GLY A 62 38.30 27.27 -35.87
N SER A 63 37.58 28.00 -36.72
CA SER A 63 36.46 27.47 -37.50
C SER A 63 36.82 26.32 -38.46
N SER A 64 38.09 26.19 -38.85
CA SER A 64 38.61 25.03 -39.61
C SER A 64 40.15 24.99 -39.53
N ASN A 65 40.71 24.67 -38.35
CA ASN A 65 42.16 24.73 -38.11
C ASN A 65 42.84 23.41 -37.72
N PHE A 66 42.21 22.24 -37.93
CA PHE A 66 42.89 20.95 -37.76
C PHE A 66 44.19 20.92 -38.58
N PRO A 67 45.37 20.59 -38.00
CA PRO A 67 46.67 20.77 -38.68
C PRO A 67 46.80 19.98 -39.98
N LEU A 68 47.04 20.67 -41.10
CA LEU A 68 47.07 20.07 -42.43
C LEU A 68 48.48 19.59 -42.84
N ASN A 69 48.52 18.86 -43.97
CA ASN A 69 49.73 18.41 -44.69
C ASN A 69 50.57 17.29 -44.01
N PHE A 70 50.06 16.63 -42.97
CA PHE A 70 50.70 15.45 -42.35
C PHE A 70 50.06 14.12 -42.77
N SER A 71 50.74 13.00 -42.47
CA SER A 71 50.11 11.69 -42.27
C SER A 71 49.74 11.52 -40.79
N TYR A 72 48.49 11.16 -40.49
CA TYR A 72 47.96 11.18 -39.12
C TYR A 72 48.04 9.81 -38.44
N VAL A 73 48.43 9.82 -37.15
CA VAL A 73 48.45 8.64 -36.26
C VAL A 73 47.84 9.06 -34.92
N LEU A 74 46.53 8.87 -34.79
CA LEU A 74 45.80 9.11 -33.54
C LEU A 74 45.72 7.77 -32.81
N ASN A 75 46.54 7.58 -31.76
CA ASN A 75 46.58 6.31 -31.04
C ASN A 75 45.33 6.14 -30.14
N PRO A 76 44.96 4.90 -29.76
CA PRO A 76 43.94 4.67 -28.74
C PRO A 76 44.21 5.47 -27.47
N GLY A 77 43.15 6.00 -26.86
CA GLY A 77 43.23 6.88 -25.69
C GLY A 77 43.57 8.35 -25.99
N SER A 78 43.87 8.71 -27.25
CA SER A 78 44.04 10.12 -27.63
C SER A 78 42.69 10.82 -27.87
N THR A 79 42.68 12.14 -27.72
CA THR A 79 41.49 12.99 -27.90
C THR A 79 41.78 14.15 -28.84
N VAL A 80 40.82 14.47 -29.70
CA VAL A 80 40.77 15.76 -30.39
C VAL A 80 39.55 16.52 -29.91
N GLU A 81 39.75 17.76 -29.47
CA GLU A 81 38.72 18.64 -28.92
C GLU A 81 38.45 19.82 -29.86
N TYR A 82 37.22 19.95 -30.32
CA TYR A 82 36.74 21.08 -31.12
C TYR A 82 35.95 22.03 -30.21
N ASN A 83 36.59 23.14 -29.79
CA ASN A 83 36.13 24.00 -28.70
C ASN A 83 35.75 25.44 -29.11
N ALA A 84 35.56 25.71 -30.42
CA ALA A 84 35.18 27.04 -30.87
C ALA A 84 33.81 27.48 -30.30
N LEU A 85 33.64 28.79 -30.10
CA LEU A 85 32.40 29.44 -29.62
C LEU A 85 31.41 29.77 -30.77
N GLY A 86 31.39 28.94 -31.82
CA GLY A 86 30.69 29.22 -33.06
C GLY A 86 30.91 28.12 -34.10
N THR A 87 30.46 28.36 -35.33
CA THR A 87 30.50 27.34 -36.40
C THR A 87 31.92 26.87 -36.71
N GLN A 88 32.15 25.56 -36.57
CA GLN A 88 33.45 24.93 -36.73
C GLN A 88 33.32 23.59 -37.46
N THR A 89 34.19 23.33 -38.44
CA THR A 89 34.18 22.10 -39.24
C THR A 89 35.03 21.00 -38.59
N VAL A 90 34.44 19.81 -38.41
CA VAL A 90 35.16 18.61 -37.97
C VAL A 90 35.92 17.99 -39.15
N PHE A 91 37.22 17.80 -39.00
CA PHE A 91 38.09 17.24 -40.04
C PHE A 91 37.84 15.75 -40.27
N SER A 92 37.80 15.34 -41.54
CA SER A 92 37.30 14.01 -41.94
C SER A 92 38.35 12.98 -42.34
N ASN A 93 39.57 13.41 -42.66
CA ASN A 93 40.58 12.51 -43.27
C ASN A 93 41.42 11.79 -42.20
N VAL A 94 40.77 11.45 -41.08
CA VAL A 94 41.30 10.74 -39.91
C VAL A 94 40.23 9.84 -39.32
N THR A 95 40.65 8.77 -38.67
CA THR A 95 39.83 8.05 -37.69
C THR A 95 40.23 8.58 -36.31
N TYR A 96 39.26 9.03 -35.52
CA TYR A 96 39.50 9.48 -34.15
C TYR A 96 39.56 8.29 -33.19
N SER A 97 40.35 8.40 -32.13
CA SER A 97 40.15 7.59 -30.92
C SER A 97 38.97 8.18 -30.17
N ASN A 98 39.19 9.26 -29.42
CA ASN A 98 38.13 10.10 -28.85
C ASN A 98 37.97 11.42 -29.63
N LEU A 99 36.74 11.92 -29.68
CA LEU A 99 36.38 13.22 -30.26
C LEU A 99 35.50 13.98 -29.26
N THR A 100 35.95 15.15 -28.81
CA THR A 100 35.17 16.04 -27.94
C THR A 100 34.67 17.24 -28.71
N LEU A 101 33.39 17.58 -28.53
CA LEU A 101 32.74 18.78 -29.03
C LEU A 101 32.37 19.67 -27.83
N SER A 102 33.14 20.73 -27.62
CA SER A 102 33.04 21.63 -26.46
C SER A 102 32.90 23.10 -26.90
N GLY A 103 32.97 24.05 -25.97
CA GLY A 103 32.66 25.45 -26.24
C GLY A 103 31.16 25.62 -26.52
N SER A 104 30.81 26.31 -27.60
CA SER A 104 29.40 26.54 -27.97
C SER A 104 29.18 26.58 -29.48
N GLY A 105 27.93 26.55 -29.92
CA GLY A 105 27.55 26.60 -31.32
C GLY A 105 27.81 25.30 -32.10
N ILE A 106 27.75 25.43 -33.42
CA ILE A 106 27.65 24.30 -34.36
C ILE A 106 29.02 23.70 -34.68
N LYS A 107 29.16 22.39 -34.49
CA LYS A 107 30.28 21.58 -34.97
C LYS A 107 29.80 20.75 -36.17
N GLN A 108 30.35 20.99 -37.37
CA GLN A 108 29.83 20.47 -38.64
C GLN A 108 30.55 19.19 -39.09
N PHE A 109 29.77 18.13 -39.29
CA PHE A 109 30.19 16.84 -39.83
C PHE A 109 29.79 16.79 -41.32
N LEU A 110 30.61 17.40 -42.18
CA LEU A 110 30.28 17.63 -43.60
C LEU A 110 30.29 16.35 -44.46
N VAL A 111 31.04 15.34 -44.02
CA VAL A 111 31.13 13.98 -44.58
C VAL A 111 31.26 12.99 -43.42
N LYS A 112 31.29 11.67 -43.71
CA LYS A 112 31.42 10.63 -42.67
C LYS A 112 32.65 10.86 -41.80
N ILE A 113 32.43 10.87 -40.48
CA ILE A 113 33.46 10.77 -39.45
C ILE A 113 33.36 9.38 -38.78
N THR A 114 34.51 8.78 -38.48
CA THR A 114 34.63 7.52 -37.73
C THR A 114 35.42 7.78 -36.45
N ILE A 115 34.85 7.34 -35.33
CA ILE A 115 35.37 7.53 -33.98
C ILE A 115 35.40 6.14 -33.34
N ASN A 116 36.57 5.64 -32.95
CA ASN A 116 36.70 4.28 -32.43
C ASN A 116 36.15 4.16 -31.00
N ASP A 117 36.40 5.19 -30.18
CA ASP A 117 36.11 5.17 -28.75
C ASP A 117 34.92 6.07 -28.43
N ASN A 118 35.11 7.28 -27.89
CA ASN A 118 34.01 8.14 -27.41
C ASN A 118 33.84 9.40 -28.27
N LEU A 119 32.58 9.72 -28.62
CA LEU A 119 32.15 11.06 -29.00
C LEU A 119 31.54 11.75 -27.78
N SER A 120 32.20 12.78 -27.25
CA SER A 120 31.65 13.62 -26.18
C SER A 120 31.04 14.90 -26.76
N ILE A 121 29.83 15.24 -26.32
CA ILE A 121 29.18 16.54 -26.58
C ILE A 121 28.92 17.23 -25.24
N GLU A 122 29.53 18.40 -25.07
CA GLU A 122 29.58 19.14 -23.80
C GLU A 122 28.79 20.46 -23.87
N GLY A 123 28.78 21.20 -22.76
CA GLY A 123 28.21 22.56 -22.71
C GLY A 123 26.70 22.61 -22.54
N ASN A 124 26.06 21.59 -21.94
CA ASN A 124 24.67 21.62 -21.47
C ASN A 124 23.61 22.02 -22.53
N GLY A 125 23.92 21.77 -23.81
CA GLY A 125 23.06 22.08 -24.96
C GLY A 125 23.46 23.31 -25.76
N GLU A 126 24.52 24.03 -25.39
CA GLU A 126 25.07 25.12 -26.20
C GLU A 126 25.85 24.63 -27.43
N THR A 127 26.42 23.42 -27.40
CA THR A 127 27.15 22.82 -28.55
C THR A 127 26.29 21.79 -29.30
N GLN A 128 26.34 21.84 -30.64
CA GLN A 128 25.56 20.96 -31.52
C GLN A 128 26.40 20.22 -32.56
N ALA A 129 26.23 18.90 -32.67
CA ALA A 129 26.79 18.07 -33.74
C ALA A 129 25.86 18.06 -34.97
N ILE A 130 26.14 18.91 -35.96
CA ILE A 130 25.33 19.03 -37.17
C ILE A 130 25.88 18.11 -38.26
N ILE A 131 25.13 17.06 -38.59
CA ILE A 131 25.53 16.02 -39.56
C ILE A 131 24.87 16.29 -40.91
N ASN A 132 25.68 16.39 -41.95
CA ASN A 132 25.24 16.80 -43.29
C ASN A 132 24.33 15.76 -43.96
N ASP A 133 23.57 16.18 -44.96
CA ASP A 133 22.58 15.31 -45.61
C ASP A 133 23.23 14.11 -46.31
N GLY A 134 22.57 12.95 -46.24
CA GLY A 134 23.09 11.68 -46.73
C GLY A 134 24.29 11.09 -45.96
N VAL A 135 24.78 11.76 -44.90
CA VAL A 135 25.92 11.28 -44.11
C VAL A 135 25.47 10.40 -42.94
N GLN A 136 26.15 9.26 -42.76
CA GLN A 136 26.15 8.49 -41.53
C GLN A 136 27.56 8.44 -40.93
N CYS A 137 27.74 9.07 -39.78
CA CYS A 137 28.92 8.97 -38.93
C CYS A 137 28.80 7.75 -38.01
N GLU A 138 29.91 7.33 -37.38
CA GLU A 138 29.90 6.23 -36.40
C GLU A 138 30.83 6.52 -35.21
N THR A 139 30.41 6.07 -34.04
CA THR A 139 31.17 6.16 -32.79
C THR A 139 31.03 4.87 -31.98
N GLY A 140 32.05 4.50 -31.21
CA GLY A 140 31.94 3.45 -30.19
C GLY A 140 30.85 3.84 -29.18
N SER A 141 31.11 4.89 -28.40
CA SER A 141 30.15 5.49 -27.45
C SER A 141 29.77 6.90 -27.85
N LEU A 142 28.56 7.32 -27.49
CA LEU A 142 28.16 8.72 -27.43
C LEU A 142 28.00 9.12 -25.96
N ILE A 143 28.63 10.21 -25.58
CA ILE A 143 28.58 10.81 -24.25
C ILE A 143 28.02 12.22 -24.40
N ILE A 144 27.04 12.58 -23.58
CA ILE A 144 26.44 13.92 -23.56
C ILE A 144 26.44 14.40 -22.11
N ASN A 145 27.14 15.51 -21.82
CA ASN A 145 27.42 16.01 -20.46
C ASN A 145 27.82 14.87 -19.51
N ASP A 146 28.96 14.22 -19.79
CA ASP A 146 29.52 13.07 -19.05
C ASP A 146 28.66 11.78 -19.01
N TYR A 147 27.48 11.75 -19.65
CA TYR A 147 26.58 10.60 -19.61
C TYR A 147 26.55 9.78 -20.90
N TYR A 148 26.91 8.50 -20.78
CA TYR A 148 26.77 7.48 -21.83
C TYR A 148 25.32 7.35 -22.32
N GLN A 149 25.15 7.51 -23.63
CA GLN A 149 23.88 7.39 -24.33
C GLN A 149 23.63 5.95 -24.82
N GLN A 150 22.37 5.64 -25.12
CA GLN A 150 21.97 4.33 -25.64
C GLN A 150 22.48 4.04 -27.07
N PRO A 151 22.82 2.78 -27.40
CA PRO A 151 23.22 2.37 -28.74
C PRO A 151 22.10 2.54 -29.77
N GLY A 152 22.48 2.55 -31.05
CA GLY A 152 21.59 2.71 -32.19
C GLY A 152 21.85 4.01 -32.96
N ILE A 153 20.87 4.42 -33.78
CA ILE A 153 21.02 5.56 -34.69
C ILE A 153 20.47 6.83 -34.05
N TRP A 154 21.36 7.80 -33.87
CA TRP A 154 21.13 9.15 -33.35
C TRP A 154 21.12 10.21 -34.45
N GLY A 155 20.47 11.35 -34.22
CA GLY A 155 20.44 12.48 -35.15
C GLY A 155 19.55 13.64 -34.71
N GLY A 156 19.39 14.63 -35.59
CA GLY A 156 18.52 15.78 -35.36
C GLY A 156 17.03 15.50 -35.60
N SER A 157 16.18 16.50 -35.34
CA SER A 157 14.72 16.35 -35.43
C SER A 157 14.23 15.87 -36.81
N THR A 158 14.83 16.37 -37.90
CA THR A 158 14.48 16.04 -39.29
C THR A 158 15.12 14.76 -39.82
N SER A 159 16.07 14.15 -39.10
CA SER A 159 16.78 12.93 -39.53
C SER A 159 15.90 11.69 -39.58
N SER A 160 16.43 10.61 -40.16
CA SER A 160 15.85 9.25 -40.10
C SER A 160 16.20 8.49 -38.82
N ALA A 161 16.90 9.12 -37.87
CA ALA A 161 17.32 8.49 -36.62
C ALA A 161 16.14 8.04 -35.74
N ARG A 162 16.33 6.95 -34.96
CA ARG A 162 15.39 6.55 -33.92
C ARG A 162 15.51 7.48 -32.71
N TRP A 163 16.74 7.76 -32.30
CA TRP A 163 17.05 8.64 -31.18
C TRP A 163 17.30 10.05 -31.70
N LYS A 164 16.50 11.02 -31.27
CA LYS A 164 16.52 12.37 -31.81
C LYS A 164 16.72 13.39 -30.70
N SER A 165 17.66 14.32 -30.90
CA SER A 165 17.82 15.47 -30.01
C SER A 165 17.99 16.76 -30.81
N ALA A 166 16.99 17.63 -30.72
CA ALA A 166 17.09 19.00 -31.25
C ALA A 166 18.19 19.80 -30.56
N THR A 167 18.46 19.50 -29.29
CA THR A 167 19.46 20.16 -28.44
C THR A 167 20.88 19.85 -28.91
N TYR A 168 21.24 18.57 -29.01
CA TYR A 168 22.63 18.16 -29.26
C TYR A 168 22.95 17.84 -30.73
N PHE A 169 21.95 17.57 -31.57
CA PHE A 169 22.12 17.32 -33.00
C PHE A 169 21.38 18.33 -33.90
N GLY A 170 20.74 19.36 -33.32
CA GLY A 170 20.05 20.41 -34.06
C GLY A 170 18.67 20.01 -34.62
N SER A 171 17.88 21.01 -34.98
CA SER A 171 16.53 20.82 -35.53
C SER A 171 16.50 20.55 -37.04
N SER A 172 17.57 20.89 -37.77
CA SER A 172 17.66 20.79 -39.24
C SER A 172 18.49 19.61 -39.76
N THR A 173 19.30 18.96 -38.91
CA THR A 173 20.16 17.81 -39.25
C THR A 173 19.36 16.62 -39.76
N THR A 174 19.57 16.27 -41.04
CA THR A 174 19.01 15.06 -41.67
C THR A 174 19.96 13.86 -41.61
N GLY A 175 21.27 14.09 -41.53
CA GLY A 175 22.30 13.06 -41.33
C GLY A 175 22.21 12.39 -39.95
N THR A 176 22.99 11.32 -39.77
CA THR A 176 22.88 10.44 -38.58
C THR A 176 24.23 9.99 -38.01
N LEU A 177 24.21 9.52 -36.76
CA LEU A 177 25.32 8.92 -36.04
C LEU A 177 24.93 7.50 -35.59
N LEU A 178 25.74 6.49 -35.90
CA LEU A 178 25.62 5.16 -35.31
C LEU A 178 26.44 5.08 -34.01
N VAL A 179 25.79 4.73 -32.90
CA VAL A 179 26.41 4.46 -31.59
C VAL A 179 26.42 2.95 -31.34
N GLN A 180 27.58 2.38 -31.02
CA GLN A 180 27.79 0.92 -30.98
C GLN A 180 27.74 0.32 -29.56
N ALA A 181 28.20 1.04 -28.54
CA ALA A 181 28.40 0.55 -27.18
C ALA A 181 27.16 0.67 -26.29
N SER A 182 27.12 -0.14 -25.22
CA SER A 182 26.05 -0.15 -24.22
C SER A 182 26.30 0.83 -23.08
N CYS A 183 25.29 1.63 -22.75
CA CYS A 183 25.15 2.31 -21.46
C CYS A 183 24.85 1.31 -20.32
N THR A 184 24.79 1.79 -19.06
CA THR A 184 24.42 0.98 -17.88
C THR A 184 22.89 0.82 -17.74
N PRO A 185 22.34 -0.41 -17.73
CA PRO A 185 20.91 -0.65 -17.53
C PRO A 185 20.36 -0.01 -16.25
N GLY A 186 19.13 0.50 -16.32
CA GLY A 186 18.50 1.23 -15.22
C GLY A 186 18.77 2.74 -15.20
N ARG A 187 19.67 3.27 -16.04
CA ARG A 187 19.73 4.72 -16.29
C ARG A 187 18.50 5.14 -17.13
N TRP A 188 17.78 6.15 -16.65
CA TRP A 188 16.71 6.81 -17.40
C TRP A 188 17.29 7.76 -18.46
N PHE A 189 16.61 7.87 -19.59
CA PHE A 189 16.88 8.88 -20.62
C PHE A 189 15.66 9.75 -20.93
N GLY A 190 14.45 9.19 -20.91
CA GLY A 190 13.21 9.93 -21.23
C GLY A 190 13.13 10.46 -22.67
N ASN A 191 13.91 9.91 -23.60
CA ASN A 191 13.95 10.35 -25.00
C ASN A 191 12.64 10.08 -25.77
N THR A 192 11.75 9.23 -25.24
CA THR A 192 10.53 8.78 -25.94
C THR A 192 9.26 9.29 -25.28
N SER A 193 9.19 9.28 -23.95
CA SER A 193 8.04 9.79 -23.16
C SER A 193 8.41 9.92 -21.67
N SER A 194 7.46 10.36 -20.84
CA SER A 194 7.58 10.27 -19.38
C SER A 194 7.22 8.89 -18.80
N ASP A 195 6.62 7.95 -19.55
CA ASP A 195 6.12 6.71 -18.95
C ASP A 195 7.27 5.79 -18.47
N TRP A 196 7.29 5.49 -17.17
CA TRP A 196 8.20 4.50 -16.57
C TRP A 196 8.06 3.12 -17.23
N GLY A 197 6.84 2.74 -17.64
CA GLY A 197 6.54 1.45 -18.26
C GLY A 197 7.08 1.28 -19.69
N ASN A 198 7.56 2.36 -20.32
CA ASN A 198 8.11 2.31 -21.67
C ASN A 198 9.62 1.99 -21.65
N GLY A 199 9.98 0.80 -22.13
CA GLY A 199 11.36 0.34 -22.25
C GLY A 199 12.28 1.28 -23.05
N ASP A 200 11.74 2.00 -24.05
CA ASP A 200 12.52 2.95 -24.88
C ASP A 200 12.92 4.25 -24.14
N ASN A 201 12.52 4.42 -22.87
CA ASN A 201 13.03 5.49 -22.00
C ASN A 201 14.23 5.04 -21.15
N TRP A 202 14.56 3.75 -21.14
CA TRP A 202 15.57 3.14 -20.28
C TRP A 202 16.79 2.66 -21.08
N CYS A 203 17.97 2.79 -20.47
CA CYS A 203 19.15 2.13 -21.01
C CYS A 203 18.94 0.61 -21.14
N GLY A 204 19.22 0.09 -22.34
CA GLY A 204 19.01 -1.31 -22.71
C GLY A 204 17.65 -1.60 -23.36
N GLY A 205 16.74 -0.62 -23.43
CA GLY A 205 15.40 -0.80 -24.01
C GLY A 205 14.45 -1.59 -23.10
N THR A 206 14.77 -1.74 -21.81
CA THR A 206 14.06 -2.60 -20.86
C THR A 206 13.70 -1.87 -19.58
N VAL A 207 12.48 -2.09 -19.08
CA VAL A 207 12.03 -1.53 -17.81
C VAL A 207 12.81 -2.17 -16.65
N PRO A 208 13.23 -1.40 -15.63
CA PRO A 208 13.90 -1.91 -14.44
C PRO A 208 13.12 -3.00 -13.70
N THR A 209 13.87 -3.82 -12.96
CA THR A 209 13.36 -4.89 -12.10
C THR A 209 14.02 -4.81 -10.72
N SER A 210 13.62 -5.69 -9.79
CA SER A 210 14.17 -5.74 -8.42
C SER A 210 15.67 -6.04 -8.31
N SER A 211 16.37 -6.33 -9.40
CA SER A 211 17.84 -6.47 -9.46
C SER A 211 18.56 -5.30 -10.17
N VAL A 212 17.82 -4.32 -10.70
CA VAL A 212 18.36 -3.20 -11.48
C VAL A 212 18.38 -1.92 -10.62
N ASN A 213 19.54 -1.30 -10.51
CA ASN A 213 19.68 0.02 -9.86
C ASN A 213 19.21 1.10 -10.83
N VAL A 214 18.27 1.94 -10.41
CA VAL A 214 17.77 3.06 -11.20
C VAL A 214 18.56 4.33 -10.91
N VAL A 215 18.92 5.06 -11.97
CA VAL A 215 19.41 6.44 -11.88
C VAL A 215 18.56 7.31 -12.79
N ILE A 216 17.89 8.32 -12.22
CA ILE A 216 17.11 9.33 -12.92
C ILE A 216 17.96 10.60 -12.99
N PRO A 217 18.49 10.97 -14.18
CA PRO A 217 19.54 11.96 -14.25
C PRO A 217 19.05 13.35 -14.62
N SER A 218 19.88 14.33 -14.25
CA SER A 218 19.66 15.74 -14.58
C SER A 218 19.53 15.95 -16.10
N LEU A 219 18.76 16.97 -16.50
CA LEU A 219 18.56 17.40 -17.89
C LEU A 219 17.94 16.34 -18.84
N SER A 220 17.23 15.34 -18.30
CA SER A 220 16.41 14.41 -19.10
C SER A 220 15.29 15.17 -19.82
N GLN A 221 15.00 14.86 -21.10
CA GLN A 221 13.99 15.60 -21.87
C GLN A 221 12.57 15.45 -21.32
N ASN A 222 12.23 14.24 -20.86
CA ASN A 222 11.00 13.95 -20.14
C ASN A 222 11.39 13.23 -18.85
N TYR A 223 10.92 13.69 -17.69
CA TYR A 223 11.16 13.00 -16.42
C TYR A 223 10.16 11.85 -16.21
N PRO A 224 10.55 10.78 -15.48
CA PRO A 224 9.72 9.60 -15.30
C PRO A 224 8.45 9.86 -14.48
N VAL A 225 7.37 9.27 -14.95
CA VAL A 225 6.03 9.28 -14.35
C VAL A 225 5.54 7.84 -14.25
N ILE A 226 5.14 7.45 -13.04
CA ILE A 226 4.57 6.15 -12.72
C ILE A 226 3.05 6.33 -12.68
N SER A 227 2.40 6.00 -13.79
CA SER A 227 0.95 6.15 -13.99
C SER A 227 0.12 5.17 -13.17
N GLY A 228 -1.20 5.38 -13.07
CA GLY A 228 -2.15 4.46 -12.42
C GLY A 228 -2.20 3.03 -13.00
N SER A 229 -1.66 2.80 -14.20
CA SER A 229 -1.48 1.48 -14.81
C SER A 229 -0.07 0.89 -14.63
N THR A 230 0.86 1.64 -14.05
CA THR A 230 2.28 1.28 -13.98
C THR A 230 2.65 0.79 -12.57
N ALA A 231 3.14 -0.45 -12.49
CA ALA A 231 3.78 -1.01 -11.31
C ALA A 231 5.31 -1.00 -11.50
N ALA A 232 5.95 0.08 -11.05
CA ALA A 232 7.39 0.27 -11.10
C ALA A 232 8.12 -0.57 -10.04
N ILE A 233 9.25 -1.19 -10.40
CA ILE A 233 10.09 -1.97 -9.49
C ILE A 233 11.55 -1.65 -9.80
N CYS A 234 12.38 -1.45 -8.77
CA CYS A 234 13.83 -1.32 -8.89
C CYS A 234 14.54 -1.87 -7.65
N ASN A 235 15.85 -2.09 -7.74
CA ASN A 235 16.69 -2.37 -6.58
C ASN A 235 16.92 -1.07 -5.79
N ASN A 236 18.01 -0.35 -6.08
CA ASN A 236 18.23 1.01 -5.59
C ASN A 236 17.57 2.03 -6.52
N ILE A 237 17.28 3.23 -6.02
CA ILE A 237 16.91 4.40 -6.84
C ILE A 237 17.69 5.64 -6.43
N THR A 238 18.31 6.30 -7.42
CA THR A 238 18.96 7.61 -7.28
C THR A 238 18.27 8.63 -8.19
N ILE A 239 17.97 9.81 -7.65
CA ILE A 239 17.41 10.95 -8.38
C ILE A 239 18.42 12.11 -8.26
N GLU A 240 19.05 12.47 -9.37
CA GLU A 240 20.11 13.49 -9.43
C GLU A 240 19.53 14.91 -9.23
N SER A 241 20.36 15.88 -8.81
CA SER A 241 19.92 17.26 -8.58
C SER A 241 19.35 17.88 -9.87
N GLY A 242 18.20 18.56 -9.77
CA GLY A 242 17.47 19.09 -10.92
C GLY A 242 16.71 18.05 -11.76
N ALA A 243 16.70 16.78 -11.35
CA ALA A 243 15.84 15.74 -11.91
C ALA A 243 14.53 15.58 -11.11
N SER A 244 13.51 14.97 -11.72
CA SER A 244 12.27 14.66 -11.00
C SER A 244 11.73 13.25 -11.24
N LEU A 245 10.81 12.83 -10.37
CA LEU A 245 10.03 11.59 -10.44
C LEU A 245 8.63 11.86 -9.91
N THR A 246 7.59 11.42 -10.61
CA THR A 246 6.20 11.51 -10.12
C THR A 246 5.54 10.14 -10.04
N ILE A 247 5.02 9.77 -8.87
CA ILE A 247 4.05 8.68 -8.74
C ILE A 247 2.65 9.32 -8.77
N GLN A 248 1.90 9.08 -9.84
CA GLN A 248 0.56 9.62 -10.01
C GLN A 248 -0.47 8.87 -9.13
N PRO A 249 -1.69 9.44 -8.93
CA PRO A 249 -2.76 8.77 -8.20
C PRO A 249 -3.04 7.35 -8.73
N GLY A 250 -2.92 6.35 -7.85
CA GLY A 250 -3.07 4.91 -8.17
C GLY A 250 -1.81 4.22 -8.71
N GLY A 251 -0.78 4.99 -9.09
CA GLY A 251 0.52 4.48 -9.52
C GLY A 251 1.30 3.85 -8.38
N ARG A 252 2.15 2.87 -8.68
CA ARG A 252 2.75 1.98 -7.67
C ARG A 252 4.24 1.81 -7.91
N ALA A 253 5.05 2.03 -6.88
CA ALA A 253 6.51 1.85 -6.95
C ALA A 253 7.02 0.93 -5.83
N THR A 254 7.92 0.01 -6.16
CA THR A 254 8.65 -0.82 -5.18
C THR A 254 10.14 -0.56 -5.30
N VAL A 255 10.78 -0.22 -4.18
CA VAL A 255 12.23 0.00 -4.07
C VAL A 255 12.77 -1.00 -3.05
N HIS A 256 13.59 -1.96 -3.51
CA HIS A 256 14.07 -3.05 -2.66
C HIS A 256 15.34 -2.71 -1.87
N GLY A 257 16.17 -1.79 -2.37
CA GLY A 257 17.49 -1.44 -1.84
C GLY A 257 17.53 -0.06 -1.19
N SER A 258 18.44 0.82 -1.62
CA SER A 258 18.57 2.19 -1.10
C SER A 258 17.81 3.23 -1.93
N MET A 259 17.41 4.34 -1.29
CA MET A 259 16.87 5.52 -1.95
C MET A 259 17.81 6.72 -1.77
N THR A 260 18.03 7.49 -2.82
CA THR A 260 18.84 8.70 -2.78
C THR A 260 18.17 9.78 -3.63
N VAL A 261 17.43 10.67 -2.98
CA VAL A 261 17.01 11.95 -3.57
C VAL A 261 18.12 12.95 -3.27
N ALA A 262 18.60 13.66 -4.28
CA ALA A 262 19.62 14.71 -4.12
C ALA A 262 18.99 16.08 -3.87
N ASP A 263 19.73 16.98 -3.21
CA ASP A 263 19.29 18.36 -2.98
C ASP A 263 18.91 19.03 -4.32
N GLY A 264 17.71 19.60 -4.39
CA GLY A 264 17.18 20.23 -5.61
C GLY A 264 16.63 19.25 -6.66
N ALA A 265 16.48 17.96 -6.34
CA ALA A 265 15.59 17.06 -7.07
C ALA A 265 14.13 17.19 -6.59
N ASP A 266 13.17 16.76 -7.40
CA ASP A 266 11.75 16.68 -7.04
C ASP A 266 11.24 15.24 -7.13
N PHE A 267 11.00 14.59 -6.00
CA PHE A 267 10.23 13.35 -5.94
C PHE A 267 8.87 13.63 -5.34
N THR A 268 7.81 13.51 -6.13
CA THR A 268 6.43 13.73 -5.71
C THR A 268 5.56 12.47 -5.83
N ILE A 269 4.85 12.13 -4.76
CA ILE A 269 3.84 11.07 -4.69
C ILE A 269 2.46 11.74 -4.56
N GLN A 270 1.62 11.61 -5.59
CA GLN A 270 0.41 12.41 -5.74
C GLN A 270 -0.86 11.76 -5.18
N SER A 271 -1.90 12.56 -4.92
CA SER A 271 -3.17 12.09 -4.36
C SER A 271 -4.39 12.74 -5.04
N SER A 272 -5.56 12.13 -4.85
CA SER A 272 -6.81 12.53 -5.49
C SER A 272 -8.02 12.10 -4.69
N SER A 273 -9.21 12.62 -5.03
CA SER A 273 -10.49 12.23 -4.45
C SER A 273 -10.90 10.76 -4.69
N ILE A 274 -10.14 9.99 -5.49
CA ILE A 274 -10.44 8.61 -5.84
C ILE A 274 -9.42 7.65 -5.22
N GLN A 275 -8.14 7.99 -5.32
CA GLN A 275 -6.99 7.12 -5.02
C GLN A 275 -5.69 7.90 -4.80
N GLU A 276 -4.76 7.26 -4.11
CA GLU A 276 -3.43 7.76 -3.75
C GLU A 276 -2.36 7.09 -4.62
N GLY A 277 -1.26 7.80 -4.93
CA GLY A 277 -0.02 7.19 -5.41
C GLY A 277 0.66 6.44 -4.26
N MET A 278 1.33 5.32 -4.55
CA MET A 278 1.91 4.46 -3.50
C MET A 278 3.36 4.03 -3.76
N LEU A 279 4.17 4.09 -2.70
CA LEU A 279 5.57 3.67 -2.66
C LEU A 279 5.79 2.64 -1.54
N MET A 280 6.09 1.40 -1.92
CA MET A 280 6.59 0.37 -1.01
C MET A 280 8.11 0.45 -0.91
N PHE A 281 8.59 0.84 0.26
CA PHE A 281 10.03 1.02 0.54
C PHE A 281 10.34 0.61 1.98
N ASN A 282 11.14 -0.46 2.12
CA ASN A 282 11.42 -1.16 3.39
C ASN A 282 12.93 -1.24 3.64
N SER A 283 13.59 -0.07 3.71
CA SER A 283 15.05 0.03 3.86
C SER A 283 15.44 1.23 4.70
N ALA A 284 16.45 1.07 5.57
CA ALA A 284 16.95 2.16 6.39
C ALA A 284 17.67 3.24 5.57
N THR A 285 18.34 2.84 4.48
CA THR A 285 19.23 3.67 3.65
C THR A 285 18.44 4.59 2.71
N LYS A 286 18.20 5.81 3.17
CA LYS A 286 17.45 6.87 2.48
C LYS A 286 18.07 8.24 2.71
N THR A 287 18.04 9.12 1.71
CA THR A 287 18.44 10.53 1.81
C THR A 287 17.55 11.42 0.94
N GLY A 288 17.46 12.69 1.33
CA GLY A 288 16.69 13.72 0.64
C GLY A 288 15.18 13.65 0.91
N ASP A 289 14.51 14.77 0.66
CA ASP A 289 13.10 14.95 0.97
C ASP A 289 12.20 14.53 -0.19
N VAL A 290 11.03 13.99 0.14
CA VAL A 290 9.99 13.56 -0.80
C VAL A 290 8.72 14.35 -0.51
N ASN A 291 8.06 14.82 -1.55
CA ASN A 291 6.72 15.40 -1.47
C ASN A 291 5.68 14.27 -1.51
N VAL A 292 4.81 14.19 -0.50
CA VAL A 292 3.70 13.23 -0.45
C VAL A 292 2.39 13.97 -0.27
N GLU A 293 1.50 13.84 -1.22
CA GLU A 293 0.19 14.48 -1.23
C GLU A 293 -0.87 13.64 -0.47
N LEU A 294 -1.75 14.31 0.25
CA LEU A 294 -2.97 13.74 0.86
C LEU A 294 -4.17 14.61 0.50
N PHE A 295 -5.01 14.14 -0.44
CA PHE A 295 -6.30 14.78 -0.73
C PHE A 295 -7.29 14.50 0.41
N LEU A 296 -7.98 15.55 0.88
CA LEU A 296 -9.07 15.46 1.85
C LEU A 296 -10.30 16.27 1.37
N PRO A 297 -11.52 15.70 1.42
CA PRO A 297 -12.74 16.42 1.05
C PRO A 297 -13.15 17.43 2.13
N GLY A 298 -13.64 18.58 1.70
CA GLY A 298 -14.07 19.66 2.60
C GLY A 298 -15.47 19.46 3.18
N GLY A 299 -15.79 20.26 4.19
CA GLY A 299 -17.12 20.37 4.82
C GLY A 299 -17.60 19.15 5.61
N SER A 300 -17.03 17.97 5.33
CA SER A 300 -17.52 16.65 5.74
C SER A 300 -17.02 16.20 7.13
N GLY A 301 -16.59 17.15 7.96
CA GLY A 301 -16.02 16.91 9.28
C GLY A 301 -14.48 16.92 9.33
N TYR A 302 -13.96 16.43 10.45
CA TYR A 302 -12.55 16.41 10.82
C TYR A 302 -11.88 15.08 10.40
N HIS A 303 -10.69 15.16 9.79
CA HIS A 303 -9.96 14.02 9.23
C HIS A 303 -8.71 13.67 10.04
N TYR A 304 -8.62 12.43 10.51
CA TYR A 304 -7.45 11.92 11.23
C TYR A 304 -6.32 11.52 10.28
N PHE A 305 -5.08 11.96 10.56
CA PHE A 305 -3.91 11.62 9.76
C PHE A 305 -2.61 11.48 10.56
N VAL A 306 -1.63 10.80 9.97
CA VAL A 306 -0.23 10.71 10.43
C VAL A 306 0.71 11.06 9.26
N PRO A 307 1.74 11.89 9.45
CA PRO A 307 2.69 12.25 8.39
C PRO A 307 3.43 11.03 7.80
N PRO A 308 3.66 10.98 6.47
CA PRO A 308 4.42 9.93 5.80
C PRO A 308 5.96 10.12 5.89
N VAL A 309 6.38 11.22 6.52
CA VAL A 309 7.76 11.67 6.72
C VAL A 309 8.08 11.74 8.21
N ALA A 310 9.35 11.64 8.59
CA ALA A 310 9.77 11.60 9.99
C ALA A 310 9.42 12.90 10.76
N SER A 311 9.63 14.06 10.13
CA SER A 311 9.27 15.38 10.64
C SER A 311 9.13 16.39 9.51
N MET A 312 8.22 17.36 9.66
CA MET A 312 8.03 18.49 8.76
C MET A 312 7.73 19.76 9.59
N ALA A 313 8.39 20.87 9.28
CA ALA A 313 8.11 22.15 9.91
C ALA A 313 6.86 22.82 9.30
N ILE A 314 5.96 23.33 10.16
CA ILE A 314 4.75 24.07 9.74
C ILE A 314 4.70 25.50 10.31
N GLY A 315 5.47 25.80 11.36
CA GLY A 315 5.36 27.07 12.09
C GLY A 315 4.13 27.11 13.00
N SER A 316 4.01 28.18 13.80
CA SER A 316 3.01 28.30 14.87
C SER A 316 1.88 29.31 14.55
N ASP A 317 1.60 29.54 13.26
CA ASP A 317 0.54 30.45 12.82
C ASP A 317 -0.14 29.96 11.52
N VAL A 318 -1.39 30.39 11.32
CA VAL A 318 -2.25 29.94 10.21
C VAL A 318 -1.67 30.24 8.83
N THR A 319 -0.85 31.28 8.67
CA THR A 319 -0.23 31.62 7.39
C THR A 319 0.98 30.76 7.11
N SER A 320 1.86 30.52 8.09
CA SER A 320 2.99 29.59 7.96
C SER A 320 2.51 28.17 7.71
N ALA A 321 1.58 27.65 8.52
CA ALA A 321 1.11 26.26 8.40
C ALA A 321 0.37 26.00 7.08
N ARG A 322 -0.42 26.98 6.62
CA ARG A 322 -1.06 26.94 5.30
C ARG A 322 -0.02 26.88 4.17
N ALA A 323 1.02 27.70 4.23
CA ALA A 323 2.06 27.75 3.20
C ALA A 323 2.90 26.45 3.17
N ALA A 324 3.26 25.93 4.35
CA ALA A 324 4.00 24.68 4.48
C ALA A 324 3.23 23.48 3.90
N LEU A 325 1.93 23.36 4.21
CA LEU A 325 1.08 22.26 3.76
C LEU A 325 0.54 22.40 2.32
N GLY A 326 0.90 23.46 1.59
CA GLY A 326 0.41 23.70 0.21
C GLY A 326 -1.07 24.16 0.11
N LEU A 327 -1.69 24.55 1.23
CA LEU A 327 -3.12 24.85 1.31
C LEU A 327 -3.47 26.30 0.95
N THR A 328 -4.76 26.58 0.73
CA THR A 328 -5.28 27.95 0.50
C THR A 328 -6.15 28.45 1.65
N SER A 329 -6.40 29.76 1.71
CA SER A 329 -7.31 30.38 2.69
C SER A 329 -8.79 30.07 2.45
N ALA A 330 -9.15 29.49 1.29
CA ALA A 330 -10.47 28.94 1.07
C ALA A 330 -10.63 27.57 1.78
N ASN A 331 -9.58 26.76 1.77
CA ASN A 331 -9.58 25.41 2.33
C ASN A 331 -9.35 25.40 3.85
N PHE A 332 -8.40 26.18 4.34
CA PHE A 332 -7.88 26.05 5.72
C PHE A 332 -7.74 27.40 6.44
N ASN A 333 -8.16 27.42 7.72
CA ASN A 333 -8.20 28.60 8.57
C ASN A 333 -7.76 28.31 10.02
N GLY A 334 -6.75 27.45 10.21
CA GLY A 334 -6.19 27.15 11.55
C GLY A 334 -6.85 25.97 12.26
N ASP A 335 -7.82 25.31 11.63
CA ASP A 335 -8.55 24.15 12.17
C ASP A 335 -7.69 22.85 12.15
N LEU A 336 -6.48 22.89 12.74
CA LEU A 336 -5.48 21.81 12.82
C LEU A 336 -5.07 21.56 14.28
N VAL A 337 -5.16 20.31 14.71
CA VAL A 337 -4.83 19.88 16.08
C VAL A 337 -3.97 18.60 16.08
N LEU A 338 -3.21 18.40 17.15
CA LEU A 338 -2.67 17.08 17.53
C LEU A 338 -3.54 16.46 18.63
N TYR A 339 -3.40 15.16 18.87
CA TYR A 339 -3.96 14.52 20.06
C TYR A 339 -2.87 14.24 21.10
N ASP A 340 -3.12 14.65 22.34
CA ASP A 340 -2.27 14.42 23.52
C ASP A 340 -3.09 13.65 24.57
N GLY A 341 -2.81 12.34 24.71
CA GLY A 341 -3.60 11.46 25.57
C GLY A 341 -3.53 11.87 27.04
N SER A 342 -2.43 12.48 27.47
CA SER A 342 -2.25 12.98 28.84
C SER A 342 -3.18 14.15 29.22
N LYS A 343 -3.91 14.73 28.26
CA LYS A 343 -4.91 15.80 28.49
C LYS A 343 -6.35 15.29 28.49
N ALA A 344 -6.62 14.06 28.05
CA ALA A 344 -7.95 13.47 28.03
C ALA A 344 -8.36 12.95 29.43
N LEU A 345 -8.70 13.88 30.33
CA LEU A 345 -9.00 13.55 31.73
C LEU A 345 -10.50 13.31 31.96
N THR A 346 -11.35 14.29 31.65
CA THR A 346 -12.81 14.22 31.89
C THR A 346 -13.63 14.10 30.60
N SER A 347 -12.97 14.07 29.43
CA SER A 347 -13.53 13.66 28.15
C SER A 347 -12.43 13.46 27.10
N MET A 348 -12.67 12.57 26.14
CA MET A 348 -11.82 12.40 24.94
C MET A 348 -11.54 13.73 24.20
N GLY A 349 -12.47 14.69 24.26
CA GLY A 349 -12.36 16.00 23.61
C GLY A 349 -11.28 16.93 24.19
N GLN A 350 -10.76 16.67 25.40
CA GLN A 350 -9.68 17.46 26.01
C GLN A 350 -8.29 17.12 25.46
N GLY A 351 -8.14 15.97 24.79
CA GLY A 351 -6.86 15.57 24.18
C GLY A 351 -6.41 16.48 23.03
N TRP A 352 -7.33 17.14 22.33
CA TRP A 352 -7.04 17.99 21.17
C TRP A 352 -6.26 19.26 21.54
N GLN A 353 -5.02 19.38 21.06
CA GLN A 353 -4.22 20.60 21.19
C GLN A 353 -4.11 21.32 19.84
N TYR A 354 -4.45 22.60 19.76
CA TYR A 354 -4.31 23.43 18.56
C TYR A 354 -2.87 23.85 18.35
N PHE A 355 -2.40 23.79 17.09
CA PHE A 355 -1.03 24.11 16.71
C PHE A 355 -0.61 25.56 17.06
N ASP A 356 -1.54 26.51 16.97
CA ASP A 356 -1.35 27.92 17.32
C ASP A 356 -1.63 28.26 18.80
N GLY A 357 -1.97 27.26 19.62
CA GLY A 357 -2.32 27.44 21.03
C GLY A 357 -3.73 28.00 21.27
N TYR A 358 -4.62 28.00 20.27
CA TYR A 358 -6.02 28.38 20.45
C TYR A 358 -6.71 27.62 21.60
N ASN A 359 -7.69 28.27 22.24
CA ASN A 359 -8.37 27.77 23.44
C ASN A 359 -7.42 27.44 24.63
N SER A 360 -6.24 28.05 24.69
CA SER A 360 -5.20 27.84 25.73
C SER A 360 -4.57 26.44 25.73
N THR A 361 -4.58 25.74 24.59
CA THR A 361 -3.93 24.43 24.45
C THR A 361 -2.42 24.54 24.21
N THR A 362 -1.71 23.41 24.27
CA THR A 362 -0.26 23.36 24.01
C THR A 362 0.05 23.44 22.51
N GLY A 363 0.53 24.60 22.04
CA GLY A 363 0.89 24.82 20.63
C GLY A 363 2.09 23.99 20.14
N PHE A 364 2.17 23.76 18.83
CA PHE A 364 3.25 23.02 18.16
C PHE A 364 3.55 23.59 16.77
N SER A 365 4.82 23.51 16.34
CA SER A 365 5.30 24.12 15.09
C SER A 365 5.82 23.13 14.04
N SER A 366 5.64 21.83 14.28
CA SER A 366 6.08 20.74 13.40
C SER A 366 5.15 19.54 13.49
N LEU A 367 4.97 18.84 12.38
CA LEU A 367 4.30 17.54 12.31
C LEU A 367 5.36 16.44 12.36
N THR A 368 5.18 15.42 13.19
CA THR A 368 6.09 14.27 13.31
C THR A 368 5.32 12.96 13.14
N SER A 369 5.92 11.92 12.55
CA SER A 369 5.18 10.67 12.31
C SER A 369 4.79 9.93 13.59
N GLY A 370 5.51 10.12 14.69
CA GLY A 370 5.24 9.49 15.99
C GLY A 370 4.04 10.05 16.77
N ARG A 371 3.17 10.88 16.17
CA ARG A 371 1.90 11.36 16.76
C ARG A 371 0.80 11.48 15.71
N GLY A 372 -0.44 11.29 16.14
CA GLY A 372 -1.63 11.50 15.32
C GLY A 372 -2.14 12.94 15.34
N TYR A 373 -2.62 13.39 14.18
CA TYR A 373 -3.15 14.73 13.95
C TYR A 373 -4.56 14.68 13.38
N ASN A 374 -5.26 15.81 13.45
CA ASN A 374 -6.62 15.94 12.95
C ASN A 374 -6.83 17.34 12.36
N ILE A 375 -7.45 17.41 11.17
CA ILE A 375 -7.64 18.64 10.42
C ILE A 375 -9.06 18.76 9.85
N TYR A 376 -9.63 19.96 9.90
CA TYR A 376 -10.87 20.31 9.21
C TYR A 376 -10.57 21.19 7.99
N LEU A 377 -11.12 20.82 6.84
CA LEU A 377 -11.09 21.63 5.62
C LEU A 377 -12.48 22.16 5.29
N ARG A 378 -12.56 23.44 4.91
CA ARG A 378 -13.80 24.15 4.56
C ARG A 378 -14.24 23.84 3.12
N SER A 379 -13.29 23.49 2.27
CA SER A 379 -13.48 22.98 0.90
C SER A 379 -12.33 22.03 0.55
N ASP A 380 -12.55 21.11 -0.40
CA ASP A 380 -11.62 20.08 -0.85
C ASP A 380 -10.19 20.60 -1.08
N GLY A 381 -9.19 19.97 -0.47
CA GLY A 381 -7.80 20.39 -0.56
C GLY A 381 -6.82 19.22 -0.46
N THR A 382 -5.65 19.40 -1.06
CA THR A 382 -4.54 18.46 -0.98
C THR A 382 -3.48 19.04 -0.05
N LEU A 383 -3.16 18.32 1.02
CA LEU A 383 -2.00 18.61 1.87
C LEU A 383 -0.76 18.04 1.19
N THR A 384 0.36 18.77 1.20
CA THR A 384 1.66 18.23 0.81
C THR A 384 2.55 18.10 2.04
N PHE A 385 3.05 16.89 2.29
CA PHE A 385 4.09 16.62 3.27
C PHE A 385 5.45 16.57 2.58
N ASN A 386 6.38 17.42 2.99
CA ASN A 386 7.76 17.41 2.49
C ASN A 386 8.72 16.96 3.60
N GLY A 387 9.57 15.98 3.32
CA GLY A 387 10.55 15.46 4.28
C GLY A 387 11.08 14.07 3.93
N ILE A 388 12.00 13.56 4.75
CA ILE A 388 12.51 12.18 4.65
C ILE A 388 11.41 11.17 5.05
N LEU A 389 11.06 10.27 4.13
CA LEU A 389 10.01 9.24 4.32
C LEU A 389 10.26 8.29 5.49
N ASN A 390 9.18 7.84 6.14
CA ASN A 390 9.24 6.68 7.05
C ASN A 390 9.41 5.38 6.24
N SER A 391 10.32 4.50 6.65
CA SER A 391 10.68 3.30 5.87
C SER A 391 11.04 2.05 6.70
N SER A 392 11.62 2.23 7.89
CA SER A 392 11.80 1.20 8.93
C SER A 392 10.49 0.91 9.67
N ASP A 393 10.53 0.01 10.65
CA ASP A 393 9.44 -0.14 11.62
C ASP A 393 9.20 1.20 12.34
N HIS A 394 7.97 1.42 12.78
CA HIS A 394 7.55 2.69 13.37
C HIS A 394 6.74 2.43 14.64
N THR A 395 7.16 3.04 15.75
CA THR A 395 6.54 2.85 17.07
C THR A 395 5.97 4.18 17.56
N PHE A 396 4.72 4.15 18.03
CA PHE A 396 4.09 5.24 18.76
C PHE A 396 4.26 5.02 20.27
N ASP A 397 4.55 6.08 21.02
CA ASP A 397 4.35 6.07 22.47
C ASP A 397 2.83 6.05 22.75
N ILE A 398 2.38 5.31 23.76
CA ILE A 398 0.97 5.24 24.16
C ILE A 398 0.82 5.92 25.53
N ASP A 399 0.16 7.09 25.52
CA ASP A 399 -0.11 7.91 26.71
C ASP A 399 -1.26 7.29 27.52
N TYR A 400 -1.02 7.00 28.81
CA TYR A 400 -2.08 6.68 29.75
C TYR A 400 -1.93 7.48 31.05
N VAL A 401 -3.05 7.94 31.59
CA VAL A 401 -3.14 8.63 32.88
C VAL A 401 -4.28 8.01 33.66
N ALA A 402 -3.97 7.36 34.79
CA ALA A 402 -4.99 6.80 35.67
C ALA A 402 -5.85 7.95 36.26
N ASN A 403 -7.15 7.98 35.91
CA ASN A 403 -8.12 8.94 36.40
C ASN A 403 -9.38 8.23 36.93
N THR A 404 -10.21 8.92 37.72
CA THR A 404 -11.46 8.39 38.29
C THR A 404 -12.68 8.50 37.37
N ASP A 405 -12.53 9.16 36.21
CA ASP A 405 -13.65 9.60 35.38
C ASP A 405 -13.71 8.87 34.02
N ASP A 406 -13.10 7.70 33.91
CA ASP A 406 -13.19 6.71 32.79
C ASP A 406 -12.82 7.18 31.35
N TRP A 407 -12.52 8.47 31.10
CA TRP A 407 -12.27 9.01 29.76
C TRP A 407 -10.80 9.04 29.30
N SER A 408 -9.87 8.49 30.09
CA SER A 408 -8.43 8.47 29.78
C SER A 408 -8.02 7.20 29.01
N GLY A 409 -6.88 7.24 28.32
CA GLY A 409 -6.34 6.09 27.57
C GLY A 409 -6.55 6.13 26.05
N TRP A 410 -7.35 7.05 25.54
CA TRP A 410 -7.46 7.31 24.10
C TRP A 410 -6.13 7.82 23.52
N ASN A 411 -5.68 7.24 22.40
CA ASN A 411 -4.45 7.61 21.72
C ASN A 411 -4.65 7.66 20.20
N LEU A 412 -4.27 8.76 19.53
CA LEU A 412 -4.38 8.88 18.07
C LEU A 412 -3.07 8.46 17.41
N VAL A 413 -3.16 7.38 16.62
CA VAL A 413 -2.07 6.79 15.84
C VAL A 413 -2.51 6.72 14.37
N GLY A 414 -1.81 5.96 13.53
CA GLY A 414 -2.18 5.83 12.12
C GLY A 414 -1.13 5.12 11.28
N ASN A 415 -1.34 5.07 9.97
CA ASN A 415 -0.38 4.54 9.01
C ASN A 415 0.67 5.60 8.62
N PRO A 416 1.94 5.51 9.05
CA PRO A 416 2.98 6.51 8.80
C PRO A 416 3.66 6.33 7.43
N TYR A 417 3.14 5.51 6.52
CA TYR A 417 3.81 5.14 5.26
C TYR A 417 3.04 5.62 4.01
N PRO A 418 3.74 5.93 2.89
CA PRO A 418 3.13 6.30 1.61
C PRO A 418 2.58 5.08 0.83
N VAL A 419 1.97 4.11 1.51
CA VAL A 419 1.43 2.86 0.96
C VAL A 419 0.38 2.28 1.92
N ASN A 420 -0.57 1.45 1.45
CA ASN A 420 -1.54 0.83 2.35
C ASN A 420 -0.85 -0.07 3.40
N TYR A 421 -1.53 -0.28 4.52
CA TYR A 421 -1.01 -1.03 5.67
C TYR A 421 -2.04 -2.02 6.20
N ASN A 422 -1.62 -3.25 6.51
CA ASN A 422 -2.49 -4.30 7.04
C ASN A 422 -2.38 -4.40 8.57
N LEU A 423 -3.48 -4.13 9.28
CA LEU A 423 -3.57 -4.18 10.74
C LEU A 423 -3.42 -5.58 11.32
N THR A 424 -3.60 -6.67 10.56
CA THR A 424 -3.43 -8.04 11.09
C THR A 424 -1.97 -8.43 11.35
N GLY A 425 -1.03 -7.52 11.12
CA GLY A 425 0.40 -7.69 11.41
C GLY A 425 0.93 -6.68 12.44
N ILE A 426 0.06 -6.10 13.26
CA ILE A 426 0.41 -5.38 14.50
C ILE A 426 0.14 -6.36 15.64
N GLU A 427 1.11 -6.65 16.50
CA GLU A 427 0.97 -7.71 17.52
C GLU A 427 -0.04 -7.28 18.59
N GLU A 428 0.09 -6.03 19.04
CA GLU A 428 -0.70 -5.33 20.05
C GLU A 428 -2.12 -4.95 19.59
N LEU A 429 -2.57 -5.41 18.41
CA LEU A 429 -3.97 -5.31 17.94
C LEU A 429 -4.54 -6.66 17.45
N ASN A 430 -3.80 -7.75 17.65
CA ASN A 430 -4.22 -9.12 17.32
C ASN A 430 -4.03 -10.06 18.53
N SER A 431 -4.02 -9.51 19.74
CA SER A 431 -3.71 -10.20 20.98
C SER A 431 -4.93 -10.87 21.62
N LEU A 432 -4.70 -11.95 22.38
CA LEU A 432 -5.70 -12.65 23.20
C LEU A 432 -5.46 -12.46 24.71
N VAL A 433 -4.54 -11.59 25.08
CA VAL A 433 -4.31 -11.17 26.47
C VAL A 433 -4.69 -9.71 26.65
N ASP A 434 -4.87 -9.36 27.91
CA ASP A 434 -4.81 -8.00 28.42
C ASP A 434 -3.32 -7.60 28.43
N ASP A 435 -2.93 -6.74 27.47
CA ASP A 435 -1.57 -6.20 27.29
C ASP A 435 -1.56 -4.66 27.23
N GLY A 436 -2.62 -4.05 27.75
CA GLY A 436 -2.75 -2.60 27.91
C GLY A 436 -3.28 -1.85 26.69
N ILE A 437 -3.52 -2.51 25.56
CA ILE A 437 -4.08 -1.90 24.34
C ILE A 437 -5.28 -2.70 23.82
N SER A 438 -6.42 -2.04 23.68
CA SER A 438 -7.59 -2.65 23.05
C SER A 438 -7.38 -2.87 21.55
N ASN A 439 -7.61 -4.11 21.11
CA ASN A 439 -7.55 -4.52 19.71
C ASN A 439 -8.48 -3.70 18.79
N THR A 440 -9.53 -3.06 19.32
CA THR A 440 -10.48 -2.30 18.49
C THR A 440 -9.93 -0.90 18.19
N ILE A 441 -9.82 -0.58 16.90
CA ILE A 441 -9.49 0.74 16.38
C ILE A 441 -10.74 1.54 15.99
N TYR A 442 -10.62 2.87 16.02
CA TYR A 442 -11.72 3.81 15.77
C TYR A 442 -11.27 4.93 14.83
N TYR A 443 -12.00 5.21 13.74
CA TYR A 443 -11.62 6.27 12.78
C TYR A 443 -12.84 7.02 12.21
N THR A 444 -12.63 8.23 11.67
CA THR A 444 -13.71 9.03 11.08
C THR A 444 -13.90 8.77 9.58
N TYR A 445 -15.17 8.81 9.15
CA TYR A 445 -15.55 8.66 7.75
C TYR A 445 -16.86 9.42 7.46
N ASN A 446 -16.80 10.46 6.62
CA ASN A 446 -17.91 11.42 6.39
C ASN A 446 -18.65 11.86 7.68
N GLY A 447 -17.90 12.20 8.74
CA GLY A 447 -18.49 12.65 10.01
C GLY A 447 -19.17 11.56 10.87
N SER A 448 -19.15 10.29 10.45
CA SER A 448 -19.41 9.14 11.32
C SER A 448 -18.10 8.55 11.87
N PHE A 449 -18.21 7.83 12.98
CA PHE A 449 -17.17 6.90 13.43
C PHE A 449 -17.36 5.53 12.79
N GLU A 450 -16.25 4.89 12.43
CA GLU A 450 -16.15 3.52 11.94
C GLU A 450 -15.20 2.73 12.86
N TYR A 451 -15.44 1.42 12.99
CA TYR A 451 -14.81 0.55 13.99
C TYR A 451 -14.19 -0.67 13.31
N TYR A 452 -13.02 -1.13 13.77
CA TYR A 452 -12.45 -2.41 13.33
C TYR A 452 -11.59 -3.06 14.41
N ASN A 453 -11.71 -4.39 14.57
CA ASN A 453 -10.94 -5.18 15.53
C ASN A 453 -10.17 -6.27 14.75
N PRO A 454 -8.84 -6.15 14.55
CA PRO A 454 -8.07 -7.07 13.71
C PRO A 454 -8.03 -8.51 14.23
N LEU A 455 -8.06 -8.73 15.55
CA LEU A 455 -8.20 -10.07 16.14
C LEU A 455 -9.46 -10.77 15.61
N SER A 456 -10.65 -10.21 15.86
CA SER A 456 -11.94 -10.81 15.52
C SER A 456 -12.31 -10.71 14.03
N GLU A 457 -11.63 -9.83 13.30
CA GLU A 457 -11.94 -9.37 11.94
C GLU A 457 -13.35 -8.79 11.76
N GLN A 458 -13.96 -8.37 12.88
CA GLN A 458 -15.26 -7.69 12.90
C GLN A 458 -15.10 -6.17 13.08
N GLY A 459 -16.19 -5.45 12.81
CA GLY A 459 -16.20 -4.00 12.72
C GLY A 459 -17.44 -3.51 11.98
N SER A 460 -17.44 -2.22 11.62
CA SER A 460 -18.44 -1.63 10.72
C SER A 460 -18.52 -2.39 9.39
N SER A 461 -19.68 -2.36 8.75
CA SER A 461 -19.92 -2.92 7.40
C SER A 461 -19.00 -2.37 6.31
N ASN A 462 -18.41 -1.20 6.56
CA ASN A 462 -17.47 -0.48 5.70
C ASN A 462 -16.00 -0.72 6.05
N ALA A 463 -15.71 -1.35 7.19
CA ALA A 463 -14.36 -1.49 7.73
C ALA A 463 -13.60 -2.67 7.16
N THR A 464 -12.27 -2.56 7.13
CA THR A 464 -11.36 -3.62 6.68
C THR A 464 -10.05 -3.55 7.46
N SER A 465 -9.27 -4.63 7.46
CA SER A 465 -7.91 -4.65 8.00
C SER A 465 -6.92 -3.74 7.27
N ILE A 466 -7.26 -3.19 6.10
CA ILE A 466 -6.34 -2.43 5.26
C ILE A 466 -6.60 -0.92 5.41
N ILE A 467 -5.64 -0.23 6.01
CA ILE A 467 -5.63 1.23 6.22
C ILE A 467 -4.85 1.92 5.09
N ARG A 468 -5.36 3.07 4.63
CA ARG A 468 -4.79 3.90 3.54
C ARG A 468 -3.49 4.60 3.95
N PRO A 469 -2.69 5.13 3.01
CA PRO A 469 -1.52 5.95 3.35
C PRO A 469 -1.95 7.12 4.24
N MET A 470 -1.17 7.42 5.29
CA MET A 470 -1.40 8.55 6.20
C MET A 470 -2.72 8.53 7.00
N GLN A 471 -3.63 7.57 6.82
CA GLN A 471 -4.91 7.52 7.55
C GLN A 471 -4.67 7.31 9.05
N GLY A 472 -5.21 8.21 9.88
CA GLY A 472 -5.17 8.12 11.33
C GLY A 472 -6.34 7.29 11.90
N PHE A 473 -6.10 6.65 13.05
CA PHE A 473 -7.10 5.94 13.84
C PHE A 473 -6.75 6.02 15.33
N PHE A 474 -7.77 6.07 16.17
CA PHE A 474 -7.62 5.93 17.61
C PHE A 474 -7.44 4.46 18.00
N VAL A 475 -6.59 4.24 19.01
CA VAL A 475 -6.64 3.07 19.90
C VAL A 475 -7.07 3.54 21.29
N TYR A 476 -7.48 2.61 22.13
CA TYR A 476 -7.73 2.82 23.55
C TYR A 476 -6.79 1.94 24.37
N ALA A 477 -6.20 2.49 25.42
CA ALA A 477 -5.22 1.83 26.27
C ALA A 477 -5.58 1.94 27.75
N THR A 478 -5.23 0.93 28.53
CA THR A 478 -5.47 0.85 29.99
C THR A 478 -4.19 0.95 30.84
N GLU A 479 -3.02 0.85 30.21
CA GLU A 479 -1.75 1.30 30.78
C GLU A 479 -0.88 2.04 29.74
N ALA A 480 0.25 2.59 30.20
CA ALA A 480 1.16 3.35 29.34
C ALA A 480 2.17 2.41 28.69
N GLY A 481 2.32 2.49 27.37
CA GLY A 481 3.08 1.50 26.60
C GLY A 481 3.56 2.01 25.24
N SER A 482 3.58 1.12 24.25
CA SER A 482 4.02 1.43 22.90
C SER A 482 3.28 0.57 21.86
N LEU A 483 2.97 1.15 20.70
CA LEU A 483 2.33 0.45 19.58
C LEU A 483 3.24 0.45 18.35
N THR A 484 3.63 -0.72 17.86
CA THR A 484 4.60 -0.88 16.77
C THR A 484 3.95 -1.33 15.47
N LEU A 485 4.20 -0.58 14.39
CA LEU A 485 3.78 -0.90 13.04
C LEU A 485 4.97 -1.45 12.23
N PRO A 486 5.21 -2.77 12.23
CA PRO A 486 6.31 -3.37 11.50
C PRO A 486 6.18 -3.23 9.97
N VAL A 487 7.31 -3.17 9.26
CA VAL A 487 7.36 -2.95 7.80
C VAL A 487 6.80 -4.09 6.97
N GLY A 488 6.75 -5.30 7.53
CA GLY A 488 6.23 -6.49 6.86
C GLY A 488 4.75 -6.39 6.48
N SER A 489 4.00 -5.54 7.17
CA SER A 489 2.54 -5.39 6.99
C SER A 489 2.16 -4.29 5.99
N LYS A 490 3.13 -3.55 5.42
CA LYS A 490 2.89 -2.66 4.28
C LYS A 490 2.45 -3.48 3.07
N THR A 491 1.43 -3.03 2.34
CA THR A 491 0.80 -3.84 1.29
C THR A 491 0.28 -3.01 0.11
N PHE A 492 0.24 -3.62 -1.07
CA PHE A 492 -0.46 -3.07 -2.23
C PHE A 492 -1.91 -3.56 -2.34
N ASN A 493 -2.38 -4.41 -1.43
CA ASN A 493 -3.79 -4.78 -1.34
C ASN A 493 -4.63 -3.50 -1.23
N PRO A 494 -5.72 -3.34 -2.00
CA PRO A 494 -6.51 -2.13 -1.94
C PRO A 494 -7.22 -2.04 -0.59
N ALA A 495 -6.94 -0.98 0.16
CA ALA A 495 -7.91 -0.46 1.13
C ALA A 495 -9.22 -0.20 0.36
N GLN A 496 -10.28 -0.94 0.69
CA GLN A 496 -11.50 -0.90 -0.11
C GLN A 496 -12.07 0.52 -0.16
N GLN A 497 -12.77 0.87 -1.25
CA GLN A 497 -13.66 2.04 -1.25
C GLN A 497 -14.93 1.72 -0.43
N ARG A 498 -14.74 1.47 0.87
CA ARG A 498 -15.75 1.22 1.92
C ARG A 498 -17.01 0.46 1.49
N PHE A 499 -16.83 -0.62 0.73
CA PHE A 499 -17.88 -1.59 0.46
C PHE A 499 -17.33 -3.02 0.49
N LYS A 500 -17.81 -3.76 1.49
CA LYS A 500 -17.91 -5.23 1.57
C LYS A 500 -16.60 -6.03 1.79
N LYS A 501 -16.30 -6.23 3.09
CA LYS A 501 -15.69 -7.42 3.75
C LYS A 501 -14.96 -8.34 2.77
N GLY A 502 -13.70 -8.02 2.46
CA GLY A 502 -12.82 -8.92 1.73
C GLY A 502 -12.55 -10.18 2.55
N SER A 503 -12.67 -11.36 1.95
CA SER A 503 -12.43 -12.63 2.63
C SER A 503 -10.94 -12.87 2.84
N SER A 504 -10.48 -12.77 4.09
CA SER A 504 -9.12 -13.12 4.52
C SER A 504 -8.79 -14.55 4.11
N ALA A 505 -7.64 -14.73 3.45
CA ALA A 505 -7.23 -16.00 2.85
C ALA A 505 -6.23 -16.80 3.71
N ASP A 506 -6.11 -16.46 5.00
CA ASP A 506 -5.02 -16.92 5.87
C ASP A 506 -5.52 -17.38 7.25
N GLY A 507 -4.67 -18.11 7.98
CA GLY A 507 -4.74 -18.44 9.41
C GLY A 507 -6.14 -18.65 10.04
N LYS A 508 -6.58 -19.92 10.17
CA LYS A 508 -7.81 -20.32 10.88
C LYS A 508 -8.00 -19.67 12.27
N LYS A 509 -8.70 -18.53 12.32
CA LYS A 509 -9.34 -18.04 13.55
C LYS A 509 -10.57 -18.90 13.85
N THR A 510 -10.86 -19.13 15.13
CA THR A 510 -12.04 -19.89 15.55
C THR A 510 -13.30 -19.14 15.11
N PRO A 511 -14.27 -19.78 14.43
CA PRO A 511 -15.47 -19.11 13.97
C PRO A 511 -16.27 -18.55 15.15
N LEU A 512 -16.29 -17.22 15.29
CA LEU A 512 -16.95 -16.51 16.38
C LEU A 512 -18.48 -16.58 16.22
N LYS A 513 -19.19 -16.69 17.34
CA LYS A 513 -20.65 -16.58 17.34
C LYS A 513 -21.01 -15.10 17.35
N LEU A 514 -21.55 -14.59 16.26
CA LEU A 514 -21.83 -13.18 16.03
C LEU A 514 -23.32 -12.94 15.85
N ALA A 515 -23.84 -11.87 16.46
CA ALA A 515 -25.10 -11.24 16.10
C ALA A 515 -24.88 -9.76 15.75
N ARG A 516 -25.14 -9.37 14.50
CA ARG A 516 -25.13 -7.98 14.02
C ARG A 516 -26.56 -7.48 13.87
N LEU A 517 -26.85 -6.35 14.51
CA LEU A 517 -28.11 -5.62 14.40
C LEU A 517 -27.87 -4.27 13.73
N THR A 518 -28.69 -3.93 12.74
CA THR A 518 -28.65 -2.65 12.03
C THR A 518 -29.97 -1.90 12.24
N LEU A 519 -29.93 -0.74 12.88
CA LEU A 519 -31.06 0.19 13.03
C LEU A 519 -31.10 1.15 11.84
N ASN A 520 -32.25 1.20 11.16
CA ASN A 520 -32.46 2.01 9.96
C ASN A 520 -33.49 3.12 10.27
N SER A 521 -33.22 4.33 9.77
CA SER A 521 -34.07 5.53 9.84
C SER A 521 -34.03 6.24 8.48
N GLY A 522 -35.00 5.94 7.61
CA GLY A 522 -35.04 6.48 6.25
C GLY A 522 -33.83 6.02 5.42
N SER A 523 -32.92 6.95 5.09
CA SER A 523 -31.66 6.67 4.38
C SER A 523 -30.45 6.48 5.30
N GLU A 524 -30.56 6.82 6.58
CA GLU A 524 -29.49 6.69 7.56
C GLU A 524 -29.60 5.35 8.30
N ALA A 525 -28.45 4.76 8.61
CA ALA A 525 -28.37 3.51 9.36
C ALA A 525 -27.18 3.48 10.31
N ASP A 526 -27.30 2.72 11.38
CA ASP A 526 -26.27 2.50 12.39
C ASP A 526 -26.37 1.06 12.93
N GLU A 527 -25.28 0.52 13.48
CA GLU A 527 -25.21 -0.91 13.82
C GLU A 527 -24.42 -1.22 15.09
N THR A 528 -24.68 -2.40 15.65
CA THR A 528 -24.00 -2.96 16.83
C THR A 528 -23.83 -4.49 16.70
N LEU A 529 -22.78 -5.02 17.31
CA LEU A 529 -22.37 -6.42 17.21
C LEU A 529 -22.25 -7.04 18.61
N ILE A 530 -22.90 -8.18 18.84
CA ILE A 530 -22.69 -9.01 20.04
C ILE A 530 -21.95 -10.28 19.66
N LEU A 531 -20.88 -10.59 20.40
CA LEU A 531 -20.08 -11.80 20.27
C LEU A 531 -20.33 -12.72 21.47
N LEU A 532 -20.64 -14.00 21.25
CA LEU A 532 -20.67 -15.00 22.34
C LEU A 532 -19.31 -15.69 22.44
N VAL A 533 -18.53 -15.30 23.44
CA VAL A 533 -17.15 -15.73 23.67
C VAL A 533 -17.08 -16.53 24.98
N GLU A 534 -16.30 -17.62 24.98
CA GLU A 534 -16.10 -18.43 26.18
C GLU A 534 -15.25 -17.67 27.21
N GLY A 535 -15.62 -17.73 28.49
CA GLY A 535 -14.93 -17.01 29.57
C GLY A 535 -15.16 -15.49 29.64
N SER A 536 -15.83 -14.87 28.66
CA SER A 536 -16.16 -13.44 28.71
C SER A 536 -17.22 -13.10 29.75
N THR A 537 -17.19 -11.86 30.25
CA THR A 537 -18.09 -11.35 31.30
C THR A 537 -18.81 -10.08 30.83
N ASN A 538 -19.51 -9.39 31.74
CA ASN A 538 -20.12 -8.09 31.46
C ASN A 538 -19.11 -6.93 31.48
N GLU A 539 -17.94 -7.13 32.09
CA GLU A 539 -16.85 -6.14 32.14
C GLU A 539 -16.23 -5.93 30.75
N PHE A 540 -15.41 -4.89 30.62
CA PHE A 540 -14.66 -4.61 29.40
C PHE A 540 -13.69 -5.76 29.07
N ASN A 541 -13.62 -6.13 27.78
CA ASN A 541 -12.74 -7.14 27.24
C ASN A 541 -11.90 -6.52 26.11
N GLU A 542 -10.66 -6.16 26.42
CA GLU A 542 -9.77 -5.40 25.51
C GLU A 542 -9.58 -6.08 24.15
N SER A 543 -9.58 -7.42 24.15
CA SER A 543 -9.36 -8.23 22.95
C SER A 543 -10.51 -8.15 21.94
N TYR A 544 -11.75 -7.91 22.40
CA TYR A 544 -12.97 -8.06 21.59
C TYR A 544 -13.97 -6.89 21.63
N ASP A 545 -14.01 -6.12 22.70
CA ASP A 545 -14.99 -5.04 22.86
C ASP A 545 -14.61 -3.80 22.04
N GLY A 546 -15.61 -3.02 21.66
CA GLY A 546 -15.46 -1.74 20.99
C GLY A 546 -16.47 -0.74 21.52
N PHE A 547 -16.01 0.38 22.09
CA PHE A 547 -16.88 1.45 22.60
C PHE A 547 -17.73 2.06 21.49
N LYS A 548 -18.91 2.60 21.84
CA LYS A 548 -19.72 3.37 20.90
C LYS A 548 -19.32 4.85 20.95
N LEU A 549 -18.80 5.36 19.85
CA LEU A 549 -18.54 6.79 19.68
C LEU A 549 -19.71 7.45 18.94
N LEU A 550 -20.45 8.29 19.65
CA LEU A 550 -21.60 9.01 19.11
C LEU A 550 -21.13 10.23 18.32
N SER A 551 -21.50 10.32 17.04
CA SER A 551 -21.22 11.52 16.24
C SER A 551 -22.28 12.61 16.44
N GLY A 552 -21.89 13.86 16.17
CA GLY A 552 -22.78 15.03 16.26
C GLY A 552 -23.87 15.11 15.19
N SER A 553 -24.26 14.00 14.56
CA SER A 553 -25.28 13.98 13.51
C SER A 553 -26.66 14.34 14.05
N SER A 554 -27.38 15.17 13.28
CA SER A 554 -28.74 15.61 13.55
C SER A 554 -29.82 14.66 13.04
N SER A 555 -29.48 13.68 12.21
CA SER A 555 -30.42 12.74 11.55
C SER A 555 -30.06 11.27 11.73
N LYS A 556 -28.76 10.93 11.85
CA LYS A 556 -28.32 9.53 11.98
C LYS A 556 -28.82 8.94 13.31
N PRO A 557 -29.56 7.80 13.30
CA PRO A 557 -29.92 7.10 14.52
C PRO A 557 -28.67 6.44 15.13
N PHE A 558 -28.78 5.97 16.38
CA PHE A 558 -27.76 5.12 16.98
C PHE A 558 -28.36 3.88 17.63
N ILE A 559 -27.67 2.75 17.53
CA ILE A 559 -27.94 1.52 18.28
C ILE A 559 -26.63 0.97 18.86
N TYR A 560 -26.66 0.58 20.13
CA TYR A 560 -25.52 0.00 20.85
C TYR A 560 -26.00 -0.88 22.00
N SER A 561 -25.10 -1.71 22.53
CA SER A 561 -25.34 -2.39 23.81
C SER A 561 -24.80 -1.57 24.97
N LYS A 562 -25.41 -1.69 26.15
CA LYS A 562 -25.04 -0.90 27.33
C LYS A 562 -24.90 -1.78 28.57
N LEU A 563 -23.68 -1.88 29.09
CA LEU A 563 -23.37 -2.67 30.29
C LEU A 563 -22.49 -1.85 31.22
N ASN A 564 -22.75 -1.95 32.54
CA ASN A 564 -22.04 -1.23 33.60
C ASN A 564 -21.96 0.31 33.40
N GLY A 565 -22.86 0.89 32.59
CA GLY A 565 -22.90 2.32 32.25
C GLY A 565 -22.13 2.68 30.97
N VAL A 566 -21.37 1.75 30.39
CA VAL A 566 -20.56 1.94 29.18
C VAL A 566 -21.34 1.55 27.92
N ASP A 567 -21.20 2.36 26.87
CA ASP A 567 -21.84 2.17 25.56
C ASP A 567 -20.91 1.43 24.60
N TYR A 568 -21.39 0.35 23.97
CA TYR A 568 -20.59 -0.55 23.14
C TYR A 568 -21.15 -0.68 21.72
N PHE A 569 -20.32 -0.34 20.73
CA PHE A 569 -20.50 -0.75 19.34
C PHE A 569 -20.43 -2.27 19.22
N MET A 570 -19.41 -2.88 19.83
CA MET A 570 -19.19 -4.32 19.85
C MET A 570 -18.96 -4.79 21.28
N LYS A 571 -19.65 -5.86 21.70
CA LYS A 571 -19.48 -6.46 23.03
C LYS A 571 -19.32 -7.98 22.95
N ALA A 572 -18.24 -8.49 23.53
CA ALA A 572 -18.13 -9.90 23.91
C ALA A 572 -18.84 -10.16 25.25
N VAL A 573 -19.72 -11.15 25.25
CA VAL A 573 -20.44 -11.65 26.43
C VAL A 573 -20.31 -13.17 26.53
N ALA A 574 -20.63 -13.72 27.71
CA ALA A 574 -20.59 -15.16 27.93
C ALA A 574 -21.48 -15.94 26.93
N CYS A 575 -21.04 -17.14 26.55
CA CYS A 575 -21.96 -18.12 25.95
C CYS A 575 -23.03 -18.53 26.99
N PRO A 576 -24.33 -18.50 26.67
CA PRO A 576 -25.38 -18.87 27.62
C PRO A 576 -25.34 -20.37 27.94
N GLY A 577 -25.56 -20.70 29.21
CA GLY A 577 -25.59 -22.08 29.71
C GLY A 577 -27.02 -22.56 29.96
N THR A 578 -27.31 -22.98 31.19
CA THR A 578 -28.68 -23.29 31.62
C THR A 578 -29.58 -22.05 31.72
N ASN A 579 -28.97 -20.89 31.96
CA ASN A 579 -29.62 -19.59 31.97
C ASN A 579 -29.34 -18.87 30.64
N SER A 580 -30.28 -18.06 30.18
CA SER A 580 -30.03 -17.14 29.07
C SER A 580 -29.10 -15.99 29.47
N VAL A 581 -28.44 -15.41 28.47
CA VAL A 581 -27.64 -14.19 28.57
C VAL A 581 -28.45 -13.08 27.92
N VAL A 582 -28.72 -12.01 28.67
CA VAL A 582 -29.50 -10.85 28.24
C VAL A 582 -28.57 -9.65 28.10
N VAL A 583 -28.59 -9.02 26.94
CA VAL A 583 -27.77 -7.85 26.62
C VAL A 583 -28.68 -6.63 26.44
N PRO A 584 -28.66 -5.63 27.33
CA PRO A 584 -29.43 -4.40 27.15
C PRO A 584 -28.97 -3.64 25.91
N LEU A 585 -29.92 -3.14 25.13
CA LEU A 585 -29.69 -2.28 23.97
C LEU A 585 -30.27 -0.89 24.24
N GLU A 586 -29.54 0.15 23.84
CA GLU A 586 -30.02 1.53 23.88
C GLU A 586 -30.05 2.10 22.45
N LEU A 587 -31.15 2.78 22.13
CA LEU A 587 -31.41 3.38 20.82
C LEU A 587 -31.55 4.90 20.98
N ILE A 588 -30.84 5.67 20.14
CA ILE A 588 -31.03 7.12 20.02
C ILE A 588 -31.68 7.42 18.67
N ILE A 589 -32.91 7.93 18.73
CA ILE A 589 -33.72 8.33 17.57
C ILE A 589 -33.63 9.85 17.40
N LYS A 590 -33.31 10.31 16.18
CA LYS A 590 -33.17 11.74 15.86
C LYS A 590 -34.42 12.34 15.23
N GLU A 591 -35.11 11.56 14.39
CA GLU A 591 -36.28 12.01 13.63
C GLU A 591 -37.47 11.08 13.93
N THR A 592 -38.68 11.64 14.03
CA THR A 592 -39.88 10.86 14.30
C THR A 592 -40.35 10.15 13.03
N GLY A 593 -40.49 8.81 13.07
CA GLY A 593 -40.88 8.03 11.90
C GLY A 593 -40.85 6.52 12.10
N ASP A 594 -41.00 5.79 10.99
CA ASP A 594 -40.87 4.33 10.95
C ASP A 594 -39.39 3.94 10.90
N HIS A 595 -39.00 3.08 11.83
CA HIS A 595 -37.66 2.55 12.04
C HIS A 595 -37.66 1.03 11.87
N SER A 596 -36.51 0.45 11.51
CA SER A 596 -36.37 -1.01 11.54
C SER A 596 -35.04 -1.49 12.10
N ILE A 597 -35.10 -2.44 13.03
CA ILE A 597 -33.96 -3.22 13.50
C ILE A 597 -33.89 -4.47 12.62
N ASN A 598 -32.85 -4.54 11.79
CA ASN A 598 -32.62 -5.62 10.84
C ASN A 598 -31.48 -6.51 11.33
N VAL A 599 -31.68 -7.82 11.24
CA VAL A 599 -30.67 -8.84 11.58
C VAL A 599 -29.87 -9.17 10.33
N THR A 600 -28.71 -8.52 10.20
CA THR A 600 -27.85 -8.58 9.01
C THR A 600 -26.83 -9.71 9.05
N GLU A 601 -26.45 -10.19 10.24
CA GLU A 601 -25.49 -11.29 10.44
C GLU A 601 -25.86 -12.06 11.72
N LEU A 602 -26.22 -13.34 11.62
CA LEU A 602 -26.15 -14.34 12.70
C LEU A 602 -25.20 -15.45 12.23
N GLU A 603 -23.94 -15.40 12.67
CA GLU A 603 -22.93 -16.41 12.33
C GLU A 603 -22.71 -17.36 13.52
N ASN A 604 -22.59 -18.66 13.25
CA ASN A 604 -22.23 -19.70 14.22
C ASN A 604 -23.14 -19.80 15.47
N MET A 605 -24.36 -19.26 15.39
CA MET A 605 -25.42 -19.31 16.43
C MET A 605 -26.15 -20.66 16.50
N GLU A 606 -25.55 -21.73 15.99
CA GLU A 606 -26.12 -23.08 16.03
C GLU A 606 -26.29 -23.54 17.49
N GLY A 607 -27.49 -24.03 17.83
CA GLY A 607 -27.83 -24.40 19.21
C GLY A 607 -28.30 -23.24 20.09
N TYR A 608 -28.48 -22.03 19.56
CA TYR A 608 -29.01 -20.88 20.32
C TYR A 608 -30.27 -20.28 19.66
N ASN A 609 -31.28 -20.00 20.48
CA ASN A 609 -32.33 -19.05 20.16
C ASN A 609 -31.82 -17.64 20.46
N VAL A 610 -31.97 -16.73 19.51
CA VAL A 610 -31.72 -15.29 19.70
C VAL A 610 -33.07 -14.58 19.65
N ILE A 611 -33.36 -13.71 20.63
CA ILE A 611 -34.66 -13.04 20.78
C ILE A 611 -34.42 -11.55 21.02
N LEU A 612 -35.00 -10.69 20.17
CA LEU A 612 -35.13 -9.27 20.48
C LEU A 612 -36.34 -9.08 21.40
N ARG A 613 -36.12 -8.46 22.56
CA ARG A 613 -37.15 -8.03 23.49
C ARG A 613 -37.34 -6.53 23.33
N HIS A 614 -38.58 -6.06 23.33
CA HIS A 614 -38.95 -4.65 23.41
C HIS A 614 -40.12 -4.52 24.39
N GLY A 615 -39.82 -4.13 25.62
CA GLY A 615 -40.73 -4.22 26.76
C GLY A 615 -41.29 -5.65 26.95
N ASN A 616 -42.59 -5.81 26.70
CA ASN A 616 -43.29 -7.11 26.78
C ASN A 616 -43.40 -7.85 25.43
N VAL A 617 -42.80 -7.33 24.36
CA VAL A 617 -42.81 -7.96 23.02
C VAL A 617 -41.54 -8.78 22.85
N GLU A 618 -41.69 -10.08 22.59
CA GLU A 618 -40.58 -10.99 22.29
C GLU A 618 -40.61 -11.37 20.79
N VAL A 619 -39.48 -11.17 20.10
CA VAL A 619 -39.33 -11.37 18.65
C VAL A 619 -38.16 -12.32 18.38
N PRO A 620 -38.42 -13.61 18.07
CA PRO A 620 -37.38 -14.55 17.67
C PRO A 620 -36.64 -14.08 16.41
N LEU A 621 -35.32 -14.10 16.46
CA LEU A 621 -34.44 -13.62 15.40
C LEU A 621 -33.84 -14.77 14.60
N THR A 622 -33.74 -14.54 13.30
CA THR A 622 -33.05 -15.37 12.31
C THR A 622 -32.32 -14.45 11.32
N ASN A 623 -31.43 -14.97 10.48
CA ASN A 623 -30.80 -14.16 9.43
C ASN A 623 -31.86 -13.51 8.53
N ASN A 624 -31.77 -12.19 8.33
CA ASN A 624 -32.76 -11.33 7.64
C ASN A 624 -34.08 -11.08 8.42
N SER A 625 -34.20 -11.46 9.70
CA SER A 625 -35.30 -10.98 10.55
C SER A 625 -35.32 -9.44 10.58
N THR A 626 -36.52 -8.86 10.55
CA THR A 626 -36.74 -7.41 10.58
C THR A 626 -37.82 -7.08 11.61
N TYR A 627 -37.52 -6.20 12.55
CA TYR A 627 -38.50 -5.64 13.49
C TYR A 627 -38.75 -4.18 13.17
N THR A 628 -39.96 -3.85 12.74
CA THR A 628 -40.38 -2.48 12.37
C THR A 628 -41.17 -1.84 13.51
N ILE A 629 -40.87 -0.57 13.82
CA ILE A 629 -41.51 0.20 14.88
C ILE A 629 -41.57 1.68 14.53
N ASN A 630 -42.66 2.36 14.89
CA ASN A 630 -42.75 3.81 14.81
C ASN A 630 -42.25 4.44 16.12
N LEU A 631 -41.24 5.31 16.06
CA LEU A 631 -40.62 5.96 17.22
C LEU A 631 -40.56 7.47 17.04
N THR A 632 -40.56 8.20 18.15
CA THR A 632 -40.31 9.66 18.19
C THR A 632 -38.83 9.93 18.45
N ALA A 633 -38.36 11.13 18.12
CA ALA A 633 -37.01 11.58 18.54
C ALA A 633 -36.84 11.48 20.08
N GLY A 634 -35.77 10.82 20.53
CA GLY A 634 -35.54 10.48 21.94
C GLY A 634 -34.55 9.33 22.14
N THR A 635 -34.35 8.93 23.39
CA THR A 635 -33.53 7.76 23.78
C THR A 635 -34.42 6.68 24.37
N TYR A 636 -34.20 5.43 23.96
CA TYR A 636 -34.98 4.25 24.36
C TYR A 636 -34.04 3.17 24.92
N SER A 637 -34.37 2.63 26.09
CA SER A 637 -33.56 1.63 26.83
C SER A 637 -34.38 0.43 27.30
N ASP A 638 -35.54 0.20 26.67
CA ASP A 638 -36.47 -0.90 26.90
C ASP A 638 -36.32 -2.03 25.85
N PHE A 639 -35.16 -2.07 25.19
CA PHE A 639 -34.76 -3.10 24.22
C PHE A 639 -33.69 -4.02 24.83
N GLU A 640 -33.79 -5.33 24.59
CA GLU A 640 -32.81 -6.31 25.05
C GLU A 640 -32.59 -7.39 23.97
N LEU A 641 -31.39 -7.95 23.91
CA LEU A 641 -31.07 -9.11 23.08
C LEU A 641 -30.81 -10.32 23.99
N GLU A 642 -31.74 -11.29 24.00
CA GLU A 642 -31.65 -12.51 24.79
C GLU A 642 -31.09 -13.68 23.95
N PHE A 643 -30.01 -14.28 24.43
CA PHE A 643 -29.40 -15.49 23.89
C PHE A 643 -29.69 -16.68 24.80
N LYS A 644 -30.25 -17.75 24.26
CA LYS A 644 -30.74 -18.90 25.04
C LYS A 644 -30.41 -20.22 24.36
N MET A 645 -29.79 -21.15 25.08
CA MET A 645 -29.55 -22.51 24.60
C MET A 645 -30.85 -23.18 24.11
N ILE A 646 -30.79 -23.82 22.94
CA ILE A 646 -31.87 -24.64 22.41
C ILE A 646 -31.86 -25.98 23.16
N THR A 647 -32.68 -26.06 24.21
CA THR A 647 -32.93 -27.30 24.94
C THR A 647 -33.90 -28.19 24.16
N THR A 648 -33.43 -28.85 23.09
CA THR A 648 -34.11 -30.06 22.59
C THR A 648 -33.88 -31.20 23.57
N ASP A 649 -34.96 -31.83 24.05
CA ASP A 649 -34.86 -33.11 24.75
C ASP A 649 -34.15 -34.14 23.84
N VAL A 650 -33.07 -34.72 24.32
CA VAL A 650 -32.17 -35.54 23.50
C VAL A 650 -32.65 -37.00 23.47
N GLU A 651 -33.20 -37.46 22.34
CA GLU A 651 -33.31 -38.90 22.05
C GLU A 651 -31.90 -39.49 21.90
N THR A 652 -31.33 -40.00 22.99
CA THR A 652 -30.05 -40.72 22.96
C THR A 652 -30.21 -42.04 22.19
N THR A 653 -29.63 -42.09 20.99
CA THR A 653 -29.60 -43.30 20.16
C THR A 653 -28.47 -44.23 20.61
N GLU A 654 -28.73 -45.09 21.60
CA GLU A 654 -27.77 -46.10 22.06
C GLU A 654 -27.64 -47.25 21.05
N LEU A 655 -26.47 -47.35 20.42
CA LEU A 655 -26.20 -48.26 19.28
C LEU A 655 -25.70 -49.66 19.65
N SER A 656 -25.53 -49.98 20.94
CA SER A 656 -24.68 -51.11 21.37
C SER A 656 -25.36 -52.26 22.14
N GLU A 657 -26.60 -52.12 22.65
CA GLU A 657 -27.11 -53.06 23.67
C GLU A 657 -28.27 -53.99 23.25
N LEU A 658 -29.03 -53.68 22.19
CA LEU A 658 -30.20 -54.48 21.79
C LEU A 658 -29.80 -55.77 21.06
N LYS A 659 -29.95 -56.94 21.70
CA LYS A 659 -29.59 -58.24 21.12
C LYS A 659 -30.80 -58.88 20.44
N THR A 660 -30.72 -59.06 19.12
CA THR A 660 -31.83 -59.56 18.30
C THR A 660 -31.39 -60.68 17.36
N TRP A 661 -32.22 -61.70 17.15
CA TRP A 661 -31.95 -62.78 16.18
C TRP A 661 -33.24 -63.34 15.57
N TYR A 662 -33.10 -64.11 14.50
CA TYR A 662 -34.20 -64.80 13.81
C TYR A 662 -34.00 -66.31 13.86
N SER A 663 -35.05 -67.07 14.15
CA SER A 663 -35.06 -68.53 14.03
C SER A 663 -36.48 -69.07 13.93
N ASN A 664 -36.71 -70.11 13.14
CA ASN A 664 -37.98 -70.86 13.08
C ASN A 664 -39.26 -70.00 12.92
N ASN A 665 -39.18 -68.92 12.14
CA ASN A 665 -40.26 -67.92 11.94
C ASN A 665 -40.62 -67.12 13.21
N TYR A 666 -39.65 -66.92 14.10
CA TYR A 666 -39.72 -65.99 15.22
C TYR A 666 -38.58 -64.97 15.17
N LEU A 667 -38.92 -63.72 15.44
CA LEU A 667 -38.00 -62.65 15.80
C LEU A 667 -37.85 -62.70 17.33
N TYR A 668 -36.61 -62.84 17.78
CA TYR A 668 -36.25 -62.77 19.18
C TYR A 668 -35.60 -61.42 19.48
N ILE A 669 -36.02 -60.80 20.57
CA ILE A 669 -35.43 -59.56 21.10
C ILE A 669 -35.13 -59.80 22.57
N ARG A 670 -33.87 -59.66 22.96
CA ARG A 670 -33.46 -59.59 24.38
C ARG A 670 -33.20 -58.13 24.74
N PHE A 671 -33.94 -57.65 25.73
CA PHE A 671 -33.81 -56.29 26.23
C PHE A 671 -32.58 -56.17 27.16
N PRO A 672 -31.83 -55.06 27.12
CA PRO A 672 -30.76 -54.81 28.06
C PRO A 672 -31.26 -54.58 29.51
N SER A 673 -30.32 -54.56 30.44
CA SER A 673 -30.58 -54.32 31.87
C SER A 673 -30.75 -52.83 32.22
N ASN A 674 -30.40 -51.91 31.32
CA ASN A 674 -30.44 -50.46 31.52
C ASN A 674 -31.82 -49.80 31.25
N LEU A 675 -32.84 -50.61 30.95
CA LEU A 675 -34.23 -50.20 30.68
C LEU A 675 -35.13 -50.32 31.92
N GLN A 676 -36.36 -49.79 31.83
CA GLN A 676 -37.43 -50.05 32.79
C GLN A 676 -38.48 -51.00 32.20
N SER A 677 -39.41 -51.48 33.05
CA SER A 677 -40.48 -52.40 32.63
C SER A 677 -41.73 -51.62 32.20
N VAL A 678 -41.80 -51.27 30.92
CA VAL A 678 -42.77 -50.34 30.33
C VAL A 678 -43.35 -50.89 29.00
N LYS A 679 -44.11 -50.08 28.27
CA LYS A 679 -44.51 -50.37 26.88
C LYS A 679 -43.63 -49.61 25.90
N GLY A 680 -43.09 -50.31 24.91
CA GLY A 680 -42.37 -49.74 23.77
C GLY A 680 -43.15 -49.84 22.46
N GLN A 681 -42.64 -49.15 21.45
CA GLN A 681 -43.07 -49.27 20.05
C GLN A 681 -41.96 -49.95 19.25
N LEU A 682 -42.29 -51.06 18.58
CA LEU A 682 -41.39 -51.83 17.73
C LEU A 682 -41.85 -51.71 16.27
N ALA A 683 -40.92 -51.39 15.38
CA ALA A 683 -41.08 -51.52 13.94
C ALA A 683 -39.96 -52.40 13.36
N VAL A 684 -40.28 -53.14 12.30
CA VAL A 684 -39.29 -53.89 11.51
C VAL A 684 -39.46 -53.53 10.05
N PHE A 685 -38.36 -53.25 9.37
CA PHE A 685 -38.29 -52.83 7.97
C PHE A 685 -37.49 -53.83 7.15
N ASP A 686 -37.89 -54.05 5.90
CA ASP A 686 -37.08 -54.82 4.94
C ASP A 686 -35.91 -53.99 4.39
N PHE A 687 -35.06 -54.64 3.58
CA PHE A 687 -33.91 -53.98 2.94
C PHE A 687 -34.26 -52.76 2.07
N TYR A 688 -35.51 -52.65 1.60
CA TYR A 688 -36.00 -51.51 0.81
C TYR A 688 -36.67 -50.43 1.68
N GLY A 689 -36.54 -50.51 3.00
CA GLY A 689 -37.12 -49.56 3.95
C GLY A 689 -38.63 -49.71 4.14
N ARG A 690 -39.26 -50.79 3.65
CA ARG A 690 -40.70 -51.01 3.81
C ARG A 690 -40.98 -51.65 5.15
N GLN A 691 -41.88 -51.08 5.94
CA GLN A 691 -42.27 -51.61 7.25
C GLN A 691 -43.04 -52.93 7.08
N VAL A 692 -42.47 -54.04 7.55
CA VAL A 692 -43.03 -55.41 7.45
C VAL A 692 -43.65 -55.92 8.76
N TYR A 693 -43.34 -55.30 9.89
CA TYR A 693 -43.95 -55.59 11.19
C TYR A 693 -44.04 -54.32 12.03
N ARG A 694 -45.07 -54.21 12.88
CA ARG A 694 -45.22 -53.14 13.87
C ARG A 694 -46.04 -53.60 15.08
N ASP A 695 -45.56 -53.27 16.28
CA ASP A 695 -46.33 -53.29 17.53
C ASP A 695 -46.15 -51.93 18.24
N ASN A 696 -47.22 -51.37 18.79
CA ASN A 696 -47.20 -50.08 19.51
C ASN A 696 -47.39 -50.23 21.03
N ASN A 697 -47.56 -51.46 21.53
CA ASN A 697 -47.85 -51.76 22.93
C ASN A 697 -46.94 -52.88 23.46
N LEU A 698 -45.77 -53.06 22.86
CA LEU A 698 -44.86 -54.16 23.16
C LEU A 698 -44.39 -54.06 24.61
N GLN A 699 -44.70 -55.06 25.43
CA GLN A 699 -44.27 -55.06 26.83
C GLN A 699 -42.76 -55.32 26.90
N VAL A 700 -42.02 -54.28 27.27
CA VAL A 700 -40.59 -54.34 27.54
C VAL A 700 -40.40 -54.71 29.00
N VAL A 701 -39.49 -55.65 29.27
CA VAL A 701 -39.07 -56.05 30.61
C VAL A 701 -37.54 -56.25 30.56
N PRO A 702 -36.75 -55.60 31.44
CA PRO A 702 -35.29 -55.69 31.38
C PRO A 702 -34.76 -57.13 31.47
N GLU A 703 -33.65 -57.39 30.78
CA GLU A 703 -32.97 -58.68 30.62
C GLU A 703 -33.76 -59.85 30.01
N GLN A 704 -35.09 -59.79 29.98
CA GLN A 704 -35.98 -60.79 29.38
C GLN A 704 -35.76 -60.90 27.86
N THR A 705 -36.06 -62.09 27.33
CA THR A 705 -36.12 -62.34 25.88
C THR A 705 -37.57 -62.58 25.49
N ILE A 706 -38.09 -61.76 24.58
CA ILE A 706 -39.38 -61.99 23.93
C ILE A 706 -39.20 -62.74 22.61
N GLN A 707 -40.23 -63.45 22.20
CA GLN A 707 -40.34 -64.07 20.88
C GLN A 707 -41.60 -63.58 20.17
N ILE A 708 -41.46 -63.12 18.94
CA ILE A 708 -42.53 -62.55 18.12
C ILE A 708 -42.69 -63.41 16.86
N PRO A 709 -43.85 -64.03 16.61
CA PRO A 709 -44.08 -64.79 15.38
C PRO A 709 -44.10 -63.87 14.16
N VAL A 710 -43.25 -64.15 13.17
CA VAL A 710 -43.06 -63.34 11.96
C VAL A 710 -42.82 -64.22 10.75
N ASN A 711 -43.50 -63.92 9.63
CA ASN A 711 -43.35 -64.66 8.37
C ASN A 711 -42.47 -63.85 7.40
N PHE A 712 -41.17 -63.80 7.68
CA PHE A 712 -40.21 -63.05 6.84
C PHE A 712 -39.73 -63.90 5.65
N GLN A 713 -39.58 -63.24 4.51
CA GLN A 713 -38.90 -63.79 3.33
C GLN A 713 -37.39 -63.84 3.60
N LYS A 714 -36.61 -64.61 2.83
CA LYS A 714 -35.15 -64.65 2.99
C LYS A 714 -34.54 -63.29 2.65
N GLY A 715 -33.80 -62.68 3.58
CA GLY A 715 -33.29 -61.32 3.41
C GLY A 715 -32.81 -60.64 4.70
N LEU A 716 -32.26 -59.44 4.55
CA LEU A 716 -31.86 -58.57 5.65
C LEU A 716 -33.05 -57.69 6.10
N TYR A 717 -33.24 -57.59 7.41
CA TYR A 717 -34.26 -56.76 8.05
C TYR A 717 -33.64 -55.87 9.13
N PHE A 718 -34.17 -54.65 9.25
CA PHE A 718 -33.78 -53.65 10.26
C PHE A 718 -34.86 -53.54 11.32
N ILE A 719 -34.45 -53.53 12.59
CA ILE A 719 -35.32 -53.45 13.76
C ILE A 719 -35.14 -52.07 14.38
N ASP A 720 -36.25 -51.42 14.73
CA ASP A 720 -36.30 -50.08 15.34
C ASP A 720 -37.24 -50.15 16.55
N LEU A 721 -36.72 -49.94 17.75
CA LEU A 721 -37.44 -50.07 19.02
C LEU A 721 -37.33 -48.75 19.80
N ASN A 722 -38.46 -48.10 20.01
CA ASN A 722 -38.58 -46.89 20.83
C ASN A 722 -39.18 -47.25 22.19
N VAL A 723 -38.49 -46.94 23.28
CA VAL A 723 -38.93 -47.20 24.66
C VAL A 723 -38.30 -46.19 25.61
N ASP A 724 -39.10 -45.60 26.51
CA ASP A 724 -38.67 -44.55 27.46
C ASP A 724 -37.79 -43.44 26.84
N LEU A 725 -38.24 -42.90 25.69
CA LEU A 725 -37.55 -41.88 24.89
C LEU A 725 -36.15 -42.28 24.36
N ARG A 726 -35.77 -43.56 24.49
CA ARG A 726 -34.57 -44.14 23.85
C ARG A 726 -34.95 -44.92 22.60
N ARG A 727 -34.08 -44.84 21.59
CA ARG A 727 -34.26 -45.48 20.29
C ARG A 727 -33.14 -46.45 20.00
N PHE A 728 -33.47 -47.74 19.97
CA PHE A 728 -32.55 -48.84 19.71
C PHE A 728 -32.73 -49.36 18.29
N LYS A 729 -31.62 -49.54 17.58
CA LYS A 729 -31.61 -50.10 16.22
C LYS A 729 -30.74 -51.34 16.14
N SER A 730 -31.23 -52.34 15.40
CA SER A 730 -30.51 -53.59 15.15
C SER A 730 -30.80 -54.12 13.74
N LYS A 731 -30.10 -55.18 13.33
CA LYS A 731 -30.32 -55.89 12.07
C LYS A 731 -30.30 -57.41 12.27
N ILE A 732 -31.16 -58.10 11.53
CA ILE A 732 -31.21 -59.58 11.47
C ILE A 732 -31.26 -60.05 10.03
N VAL A 733 -30.86 -61.29 9.79
CA VAL A 733 -31.06 -61.97 8.50
C VAL A 733 -32.06 -63.11 8.72
N ALA A 734 -33.08 -63.18 7.88
CA ALA A 734 -33.96 -64.33 7.76
C ALA A 734 -33.41 -65.29 6.68
N TYR A 735 -33.40 -66.59 6.98
CA TYR A 735 -32.68 -67.63 6.23
C TYR A 735 -33.58 -68.72 5.64
#